data_AF-A0A818UL99-F1
#
_entry.id   AF-A0A818UL99-F1
#
_cell.length_a   1.000
_cell.length_b   1.000
_cell.length_c   1.000
_cell.angle_alpha   90.00
_cell.angle_beta   90.00
_cell.angle_gamma   90.00
#
_symmetry.space_group_name_H-M   'P 1'
#
loop_
_entity.id
_entity.type
_entity.pdbx_description
1 polymer ?
#
loop_
_entity_poly.entity_id
_entity_poly.type
_entity_poly.pdbx_seq_one_letter_code
_entity_poly.pdbx_strand_id
1 'polypeptide(L)'
;MTGSMSVARFYQTASVLANGSVLVAAGYNGTYFNSAELYDPSAGTWTTTGNLNAARYAHTASTLANGSVLVAGGVGLTSTELYNPLTGTWTTTGTMNSVRYYHTASTLANGLVLAVGGASGTGVFVNSTELYNPSTGTWAITGSMSIPRKSHTATILANGFVLVAGGTNGANLNSAELYNPLTGTWTITGNLNAARSLHTATILANGLVLVVGGTNSTSVYLNSAELYNPSTGTWTTTGSMNVAREYHTASILANGFVLVVGGTNGTGVYLNSAELYNPLAGTWTTTGNLNIGRDIHTASTLANGVVLVAGGSNGASLNSAELYNPPTSTWITTESMSVARGYQTASVLANGSVLVAGGTISSGVYLNSTELYDPLTGTWTITGNLNAARYMHAASTLSNGSVLVTGGIGSSGGLTSAELYNPLIGTWTTTGTMNSVRYYHTASTLANGLVLVVGGASGTGVFLNSTELYNPSTGTWTITGSMSIPRKSHTATILANGSVLVAGGNNGANLNSAELYNPLTGTWTITGNLNAARSLHTATILANGLVLIAGGSNGTYLNSAELYSSLTGTWTTTGNLNAARFIHTASTLANGFVLVAGGTSGTGVYFNSTELYNPSTGTCITTGSMNFARDSHTASILANGKVLVAGGYGNGSYLTSAELY
;
A
#
# COMPACT_ATOMS: atom_id res chain seq x y z
N MET A 1 -4.13 13.27 -34.27
CA MET A 1 -5.24 13.23 -33.28
C MET A 1 -5.68 11.80 -33.17
N THR A 2 -5.87 11.30 -31.95
CA THR A 2 -6.56 10.04 -31.72
C THR A 2 -8.07 10.29 -31.75
N GLY A 3 -8.87 9.28 -32.10
CA GLY A 3 -10.32 9.35 -31.93
C GLY A 3 -10.73 9.47 -30.46
N SER A 4 -11.98 9.83 -30.23
CA SER A 4 -12.63 9.77 -28.91
C SER A 4 -13.42 8.47 -28.76
N MET A 5 -13.53 7.96 -27.54
CA MET A 5 -14.65 7.07 -27.17
C MET A 5 -15.98 7.80 -27.39
N SER A 6 -17.01 7.03 -27.76
CA SER A 6 -18.38 7.54 -27.89
C SER A 6 -19.02 7.89 -26.54
N VAL A 7 -18.55 7.29 -25.42
CA VAL A 7 -19.15 7.48 -24.08
C VAL A 7 -18.10 7.66 -22.99
N ALA A 8 -18.08 8.85 -22.36
CA ALA A 8 -17.28 9.16 -21.16
C ALA A 8 -17.83 8.49 -19.88
N ARG A 9 -16.95 8.07 -18.96
CA ARG A 9 -17.25 7.15 -17.85
C ARG A 9 -16.21 7.23 -16.71
N PHE A 10 -16.61 7.13 -15.42
CA PHE A 10 -15.78 7.19 -14.17
C PHE A 10 -15.85 5.94 -13.22
N TYR A 11 -14.66 5.54 -12.69
CA TYR A 11 -14.22 4.35 -11.90
C TYR A 11 -13.28 3.20 -12.48
N GLN A 12 -12.99 3.01 -13.79
CA GLN A 12 -12.21 1.98 -14.63
C GLN A 12 -12.04 0.52 -14.30
N THR A 13 -12.55 -0.30 -15.23
CA THR A 13 -11.78 -1.26 -15.98
C THR A 13 -11.42 -0.80 -17.39
N ALA A 14 -10.15 -0.95 -17.72
CA ALA A 14 -9.74 -1.19 -19.08
C ALA A 14 -8.68 -2.28 -19.06
N SER A 15 -8.50 -2.91 -20.20
CA SER A 15 -7.55 -3.99 -20.37
C SER A 15 -7.05 -3.96 -21.80
N VAL A 16 -5.72 -3.93 -21.97
CA VAL A 16 -5.13 -4.28 -23.24
C VAL A 16 -5.46 -5.74 -23.55
N LEU A 17 -5.37 -6.05 -24.83
CA LEU A 17 -5.63 -7.34 -25.41
C LEU A 17 -4.35 -7.84 -26.09
N ALA A 18 -4.28 -9.13 -26.42
CA ALA A 18 -3.07 -9.73 -26.99
C ALA A 18 -2.61 -9.08 -28.33
N ASN A 19 -3.51 -8.39 -29.04
CA ASN A 19 -3.21 -7.66 -30.28
C ASN A 19 -2.81 -6.18 -30.06
N GLY A 20 -2.69 -5.72 -28.81
CA GLY A 20 -2.40 -4.32 -28.47
C GLY A 20 -3.61 -3.39 -28.44
N SER A 21 -4.79 -3.82 -28.88
CA SER A 21 -6.01 -3.02 -28.74
C SER A 21 -6.41 -2.88 -27.26
N VAL A 22 -6.98 -1.74 -26.87
CA VAL A 22 -7.46 -1.52 -25.49
C VAL A 22 -8.97 -1.66 -25.43
N LEU A 23 -9.44 -2.66 -24.68
CA LEU A 23 -10.83 -2.81 -24.31
C LEU A 23 -11.14 -1.90 -23.11
N VAL A 24 -11.95 -0.86 -23.31
CA VAL A 24 -12.59 -0.15 -22.20
C VAL A 24 -13.99 -0.74 -22.00
N ALA A 25 -14.25 -1.30 -20.82
CA ALA A 25 -15.42 -2.14 -20.56
C ALA A 25 -16.34 -1.52 -19.51
N ALA A 26 -17.66 -1.50 -19.78
CA ALA A 26 -18.71 -1.03 -18.87
C ALA A 26 -18.47 0.40 -18.34
N GLY A 27 -19.08 0.83 -17.23
CA GLY A 27 -18.73 2.08 -16.52
C GLY A 27 -19.90 2.81 -15.85
N TYR A 28 -19.66 4.04 -15.39
CA TYR A 28 -20.69 4.94 -14.86
C TYR A 28 -20.40 6.41 -15.16
N ASN A 29 -21.37 7.24 -15.55
CA ASN A 29 -21.20 8.71 -15.58
C ASN A 29 -22.38 9.51 -14.99
N GLY A 30 -23.28 8.81 -14.32
CA GLY A 30 -24.66 9.24 -14.08
C GLY A 30 -25.62 8.08 -14.35
N THR A 31 -25.35 7.31 -15.41
CA THR A 31 -25.95 5.99 -15.69
C THR A 31 -24.89 4.90 -15.83
N TYR A 32 -25.25 3.63 -15.58
CA TYR A 32 -24.33 2.49 -15.73
C TYR A 32 -24.23 2.06 -17.19
N PHE A 33 -23.02 1.80 -17.67
CA PHE A 33 -22.77 1.30 -19.02
C PHE A 33 -22.47 -0.19 -19.02
N ASN A 34 -23.04 -0.89 -19.99
CA ASN A 34 -22.62 -2.21 -20.46
C ASN A 34 -21.84 -2.14 -21.78
N SER A 35 -21.71 -0.96 -22.40
CA SER A 35 -20.99 -0.85 -23.66
C SER A 35 -19.49 -1.07 -23.47
N ALA A 36 -18.84 -1.66 -24.47
CA ALA A 36 -17.39 -1.71 -24.54
C ALA A 36 -16.88 -1.18 -25.88
N GLU A 37 -15.71 -0.54 -25.82
CA GLU A 37 -15.09 0.10 -26.98
C GLU A 37 -13.63 -0.38 -27.07
N LEU A 38 -13.23 -0.78 -28.27
CA LEU A 38 -11.86 -1.10 -28.65
C LEU A 38 -11.17 0.17 -29.11
N TYR A 39 -10.08 0.55 -28.47
CA TYR A 39 -9.07 1.42 -29.07
C TYR A 39 -8.09 0.59 -29.89
N ASP A 40 -7.85 0.97 -31.14
CA ASP A 40 -6.70 0.50 -31.93
C ASP A 40 -5.60 1.56 -31.87
N PRO A 41 -4.49 1.34 -31.14
CA PRO A 41 -3.40 2.30 -31.03
C PRO A 41 -2.62 2.50 -32.35
N SER A 42 -2.70 1.55 -33.29
CA SER A 42 -1.98 1.61 -34.57
C SER A 42 -2.71 2.50 -35.58
N ALA A 43 -4.05 2.42 -35.62
CA ALA A 43 -4.90 3.34 -36.38
C ALA A 43 -5.19 4.66 -35.61
N GLY A 44 -5.02 4.66 -34.29
CA GLY A 44 -5.39 5.77 -33.40
C GLY A 44 -6.90 5.97 -33.26
N THR A 45 -7.72 4.96 -33.57
CA THR A 45 -9.18 5.06 -33.66
C THR A 45 -9.87 4.24 -32.56
N TRP A 46 -11.11 4.63 -32.24
CA TRP A 46 -12.01 3.82 -31.43
C TRP A 46 -13.05 3.14 -32.30
N THR A 47 -13.39 1.91 -31.95
CA THR A 47 -14.48 1.13 -32.54
C THR A 47 -15.33 0.55 -31.43
N THR A 48 -16.64 0.62 -31.55
CA THR A 48 -17.54 -0.12 -30.65
C THR A 48 -17.33 -1.61 -30.89
N THR A 49 -17.06 -2.37 -29.84
CA THR A 49 -16.94 -3.83 -29.91
C THR A 49 -18.22 -4.47 -29.39
N GLY A 50 -18.23 -5.78 -29.11
CA GLY A 50 -19.33 -6.41 -28.39
C GLY A 50 -19.64 -5.66 -27.09
N ASN A 51 -20.92 -5.58 -26.72
CA ASN A 51 -21.33 -5.05 -25.41
C ASN A 51 -21.36 -6.16 -24.36
N LEU A 52 -21.15 -5.80 -23.10
CA LEU A 52 -21.43 -6.67 -21.97
C LEU A 52 -22.93 -6.91 -21.85
N ASN A 53 -23.29 -8.03 -21.25
CA ASN A 53 -24.64 -8.42 -20.89
C ASN A 53 -25.13 -7.66 -19.64
N ALA A 54 -24.23 -7.25 -18.74
CA ALA A 54 -24.53 -6.44 -17.57
C ALA A 54 -23.81 -5.08 -17.58
N ALA A 55 -24.51 -4.03 -17.12
CA ALA A 55 -23.94 -2.69 -16.95
C ALA A 55 -23.29 -2.53 -15.57
N ARG A 56 -22.04 -2.04 -15.51
CA ARG A 56 -21.18 -2.26 -14.33
C ARG A 56 -20.42 -1.00 -13.90
N TYR A 57 -20.31 -0.76 -12.60
CA TYR A 57 -19.27 0.10 -12.02
C TYR A 57 -18.62 -0.52 -10.79
N ALA A 58 -17.38 -0.09 -10.51
CA ALA A 58 -16.50 -0.61 -9.46
C ALA A 58 -16.40 -2.16 -9.41
N HIS A 59 -16.62 -2.75 -10.58
CA HIS A 59 -16.48 -4.15 -10.97
C HIS A 59 -15.01 -4.46 -11.22
N THR A 60 -14.69 -5.49 -12.00
CA THR A 60 -13.28 -5.71 -12.32
C THR A 60 -12.87 -6.51 -13.53
N ALA A 61 -11.90 -6.03 -14.31
CA ALA A 61 -11.43 -6.63 -15.56
C ALA A 61 -10.16 -7.45 -15.35
N SER A 62 -10.41 -8.74 -15.32
CA SER A 62 -9.44 -9.77 -15.06
C SER A 62 -8.96 -10.39 -16.38
N THR A 63 -8.09 -9.72 -17.16
CA THR A 63 -7.31 -10.35 -18.25
C THR A 63 -6.72 -11.68 -17.80
N LEU A 64 -6.92 -12.77 -18.51
CA LEU A 64 -6.46 -14.09 -18.06
C LEU A 64 -5.17 -14.48 -18.76
N ALA A 65 -4.54 -15.57 -18.32
CA ALA A 65 -3.32 -16.11 -18.93
C ALA A 65 -3.47 -16.47 -20.44
N ASN A 66 -4.71 -16.59 -20.93
CA ASN A 66 -5.04 -16.82 -22.33
C ASN A 66 -5.41 -15.52 -23.11
N GLY A 67 -5.27 -14.34 -22.50
CA GLY A 67 -5.56 -13.04 -23.11
C GLY A 67 -7.04 -12.60 -23.09
N SER A 68 -7.98 -13.45 -22.70
CA SER A 68 -9.40 -13.07 -22.54
C SER A 68 -9.62 -12.23 -21.28
N VAL A 69 -10.49 -11.21 -21.32
CA VAL A 69 -10.70 -10.28 -20.19
C VAL A 69 -11.96 -10.63 -19.41
N LEU A 70 -11.81 -11.18 -18.21
CA LEU A 70 -12.90 -11.56 -17.31
C LEU A 70 -13.40 -10.35 -16.50
N VAL A 71 -14.48 -9.72 -16.92
CA VAL A 71 -15.10 -8.62 -16.16
C VAL A 71 -16.05 -9.16 -15.07
N ALA A 72 -15.64 -9.02 -13.81
CA ALA A 72 -16.19 -9.65 -12.62
C ALA A 72 -16.79 -8.65 -11.62
N GLY A 73 -18.02 -8.91 -11.18
CA GLY A 73 -18.64 -8.21 -10.07
C GLY A 73 -19.05 -6.77 -10.36
N GLY A 74 -19.01 -5.94 -9.31
CA GLY A 74 -19.47 -4.56 -9.32
C GLY A 74 -20.80 -4.37 -8.61
N VAL A 75 -21.27 -3.13 -8.61
CA VAL A 75 -22.41 -2.73 -7.77
C VAL A 75 -23.70 -3.42 -8.20
N GLY A 76 -24.20 -4.30 -7.33
CA GLY A 76 -25.39 -5.12 -7.60
C GLY A 76 -25.11 -6.41 -8.39
N LEU A 77 -23.86 -6.68 -8.80
CA LEU A 77 -23.53 -7.76 -9.72
C LEU A 77 -22.73 -8.91 -9.08
N THR A 78 -23.25 -10.12 -9.26
CA THR A 78 -22.53 -11.40 -9.22
C THR A 78 -21.91 -11.76 -10.57
N SER A 79 -22.52 -11.29 -11.66
CA SER A 79 -22.24 -11.76 -13.02
C SER A 79 -20.79 -11.52 -13.42
N THR A 80 -20.30 -12.40 -14.30
CA THR A 80 -18.91 -12.44 -14.71
C THR A 80 -18.84 -12.76 -16.21
N GLU A 81 -18.07 -11.99 -16.96
CA GLU A 81 -18.12 -12.03 -18.43
C GLU A 81 -16.72 -12.02 -19.03
N LEU A 82 -16.43 -12.98 -19.91
CA LEU A 82 -15.18 -13.06 -20.65
C LEU A 82 -15.32 -12.29 -21.96
N TYR A 83 -14.48 -11.29 -22.17
CA TYR A 83 -14.24 -10.76 -23.50
C TYR A 83 -13.18 -11.58 -24.22
N ASN A 84 -13.49 -12.07 -25.41
CA ASN A 84 -12.54 -12.71 -26.30
C ASN A 84 -11.95 -11.67 -27.29
N PRO A 85 -10.65 -11.34 -27.20
CA PRO A 85 -10.02 -10.36 -28.08
C PRO A 85 -9.93 -10.76 -29.55
N LEU A 86 -9.93 -12.06 -29.84
CA LEU A 86 -9.78 -12.55 -31.21
C LEU A 86 -11.09 -12.46 -32.01
N THR A 87 -12.23 -12.31 -31.33
CA THR A 87 -13.56 -12.26 -31.95
C THR A 87 -14.33 -10.96 -31.66
N GLY A 88 -13.86 -10.14 -30.71
CA GLY A 88 -14.56 -8.91 -30.31
C GLY A 88 -15.83 -9.15 -29.49
N THR A 89 -16.01 -10.33 -28.90
CA THR A 89 -17.28 -10.74 -28.29
C THR A 89 -17.16 -10.97 -26.79
N TRP A 90 -18.23 -10.63 -26.06
CA TRP A 90 -18.41 -11.03 -24.67
C TRP A 90 -19.18 -12.35 -24.60
N THR A 91 -18.72 -13.27 -23.77
CA THR A 91 -19.48 -14.43 -23.32
C THR A 91 -19.67 -14.34 -21.81
N THR A 92 -20.85 -14.70 -21.32
CA THR A 92 -21.01 -14.98 -19.90
C THR A 92 -20.16 -16.20 -19.52
N THR A 93 -19.59 -16.18 -18.33
CA THR A 93 -18.93 -17.34 -17.73
C THR A 93 -19.57 -17.60 -16.37
N GLY A 94 -19.03 -18.53 -15.57
CA GLY A 94 -19.52 -18.78 -14.23
C GLY A 94 -19.60 -17.48 -13.43
N THR A 95 -20.70 -17.28 -12.70
CA THR A 95 -20.95 -16.09 -11.90
C THR A 95 -20.41 -16.25 -10.49
N MET A 96 -20.03 -15.16 -9.84
CA MET A 96 -19.77 -15.18 -8.40
C MET A 96 -21.05 -15.53 -7.63
N ASN A 97 -20.87 -16.13 -6.46
CA ASN A 97 -21.91 -16.51 -5.51
C ASN A 97 -22.32 -15.31 -4.64
N SER A 98 -21.48 -14.28 -4.53
CA SER A 98 -21.77 -13.02 -3.83
C SER A 98 -21.62 -11.81 -4.74
N VAL A 99 -22.60 -10.90 -4.69
CA VAL A 99 -22.42 -9.51 -5.12
C VAL A 99 -21.38 -8.87 -4.23
N ARG A 100 -20.48 -8.08 -4.82
CA ARG A 100 -19.41 -7.44 -4.06
C ARG A 100 -19.18 -5.98 -4.50
N TYR A 101 -19.03 -5.03 -3.54
CA TYR A 101 -18.55 -3.64 -3.78
C TYR A 101 -17.44 -3.07 -2.69
N TYR A 102 -16.13 -2.44 -2.64
CA TYR A 102 -14.81 -1.81 -3.40
C TYR A 102 -13.39 -2.58 -3.73
N HIS A 103 -13.20 -3.59 -4.62
CA HIS A 103 -12.39 -4.85 -4.36
C HIS A 103 -10.93 -4.90 -3.96
N THR A 104 -10.59 -6.07 -3.34
CA THR A 104 -9.30 -6.79 -3.37
C THR A 104 -9.29 -8.28 -3.69
N ALA A 105 -8.80 -8.61 -4.88
CA ALA A 105 -8.13 -9.86 -5.16
C ALA A 105 -6.74 -9.66 -5.71
N SER A 106 -5.86 -10.60 -5.47
CA SER A 106 -4.54 -10.62 -6.07
C SER A 106 -4.40 -11.85 -6.92
N THR A 107 -3.22 -12.43 -7.07
CA THR A 107 -3.16 -13.66 -7.85
C THR A 107 -2.10 -14.61 -7.43
N LEU A 108 -2.32 -15.91 -7.54
CA LEU A 108 -1.53 -16.98 -6.89
C LEU A 108 -0.79 -17.96 -7.86
N ALA A 109 -0.09 -19.01 -7.41
CA ALA A 109 1.03 -19.67 -8.12
C ALA A 109 0.94 -20.16 -9.63
N ASN A 110 0.13 -21.16 -10.07
CA ASN A 110 -0.18 -21.48 -11.52
C ASN A 110 -1.60 -22.12 -11.92
N GLY A 111 -2.63 -21.35 -12.38
CA GLY A 111 -4.09 -21.75 -12.50
C GLY A 111 -5.24 -20.70 -12.21
N LEU A 112 -5.70 -20.50 -10.94
CA LEU A 112 -6.97 -19.90 -10.34
C LEU A 112 -7.12 -18.44 -9.73
N VAL A 113 -8.35 -17.89 -9.65
CA VAL A 113 -8.69 -16.45 -9.45
C VAL A 113 -9.73 -16.16 -8.29
N LEU A 114 -9.28 -16.04 -7.03
CA LEU A 114 -9.93 -15.74 -5.72
C LEU A 114 -10.52 -14.31 -5.45
N ALA A 115 -11.79 -14.05 -5.76
CA ALA A 115 -12.51 -12.83 -5.33
C ALA A 115 -13.02 -12.93 -3.89
N VAL A 116 -12.72 -11.96 -3.04
CA VAL A 116 -13.00 -12.03 -1.59
C VAL A 116 -13.92 -10.89 -1.13
N GLY A 117 -14.66 -11.09 -0.04
CA GLY A 117 -15.77 -10.29 0.55
C GLY A 117 -16.60 -9.28 -0.27
N GLY A 118 -17.35 -8.44 0.42
CA GLY A 118 -18.38 -7.53 -0.11
C GLY A 118 -18.05 -6.04 0.03
N ALA A 119 -18.99 -5.14 0.28
CA ALA A 119 -20.39 -5.36 0.58
C ALA A 119 -21.20 -5.92 -0.58
N SER A 120 -22.42 -6.39 -0.36
CA SER A 120 -23.42 -6.38 -1.42
C SER A 120 -23.57 -4.99 -2.05
N GLY A 121 -24.18 -4.87 -3.23
CA GLY A 121 -24.54 -3.58 -3.83
C GLY A 121 -25.46 -2.69 -2.98
N THR A 122 -25.94 -3.17 -1.83
CA THR A 122 -26.73 -2.42 -0.83
C THR A 122 -25.91 -1.92 0.37
N GLY A 123 -24.58 -2.11 0.37
CA GLY A 123 -23.67 -1.61 1.41
C GLY A 123 -23.48 -2.58 2.58
N VAL A 124 -24.18 -3.71 2.59
CA VAL A 124 -24.01 -4.77 3.59
C VAL A 124 -22.70 -5.50 3.38
N PHE A 125 -21.75 -5.23 4.26
CA PHE A 125 -20.46 -5.89 4.31
C PHE A 125 -20.60 -7.43 4.31
N VAL A 126 -20.01 -8.15 3.34
CA VAL A 126 -19.98 -9.63 3.32
C VAL A 126 -18.58 -10.25 3.42
N ASN A 127 -18.47 -11.36 4.12
CA ASN A 127 -17.25 -12.09 4.46
C ASN A 127 -16.94 -13.25 3.49
N SER A 128 -17.64 -13.35 2.37
CA SER A 128 -17.63 -14.51 1.46
C SER A 128 -16.55 -14.46 0.38
N THR A 129 -16.01 -15.61 -0.02
CA THR A 129 -14.71 -15.65 -0.70
C THR A 129 -14.61 -16.82 -1.67
N GLU A 130 -14.11 -16.57 -2.88
CA GLU A 130 -14.52 -17.33 -4.07
C GLU A 130 -13.45 -17.45 -5.15
N LEU A 131 -13.11 -18.69 -5.51
CA LEU A 131 -12.08 -19.05 -6.48
C LEU A 131 -12.69 -19.14 -7.89
N TYR A 132 -12.58 -18.12 -8.74
CA TYR A 132 -12.71 -18.33 -10.18
C TYR A 132 -11.62 -19.32 -10.63
N ASN A 133 -11.88 -20.05 -11.70
CA ASN A 133 -10.86 -20.87 -12.34
C ASN A 133 -10.81 -20.53 -13.84
N PRO A 134 -9.77 -19.82 -14.31
CA PRO A 134 -9.51 -19.56 -15.73
C PRO A 134 -9.52 -20.79 -16.64
N SER A 135 -9.22 -22.00 -16.14
CA SER A 135 -9.24 -23.22 -16.94
C SER A 135 -10.60 -23.91 -17.03
N THR A 136 -11.55 -23.62 -16.13
CA THR A 136 -12.90 -24.21 -16.14
C THR A 136 -14.04 -23.19 -16.25
N GLY A 137 -13.77 -21.89 -16.15
CA GLY A 137 -14.77 -20.83 -16.26
C GLY A 137 -15.73 -20.74 -15.07
N THR A 138 -15.35 -21.19 -13.87
CA THR A 138 -16.26 -21.35 -12.72
C THR A 138 -15.74 -20.69 -11.45
N TRP A 139 -16.61 -20.10 -10.63
CA TRP A 139 -16.29 -19.70 -9.25
C TRP A 139 -16.63 -20.80 -8.24
N ALA A 140 -15.75 -21.03 -7.28
CA ALA A 140 -15.93 -21.97 -6.17
C ALA A 140 -15.76 -21.26 -4.83
N ILE A 141 -16.75 -21.31 -3.94
CA ILE A 141 -16.61 -20.76 -2.59
C ILE A 141 -15.49 -21.51 -1.85
N THR A 142 -14.58 -20.78 -1.22
CA THR A 142 -13.57 -21.34 -0.31
C THR A 142 -13.93 -20.99 1.14
N GLY A 143 -13.03 -21.17 2.10
CA GLY A 143 -13.27 -20.69 3.46
C GLY A 143 -13.63 -19.20 3.49
N SER A 144 -14.20 -18.75 4.60
CA SER A 144 -14.70 -17.38 4.74
C SER A 144 -14.38 -16.84 6.12
N MET A 145 -14.29 -15.52 6.20
CA MET A 145 -13.81 -14.78 7.36
C MET A 145 -14.80 -14.81 8.50
N SER A 146 -14.25 -14.67 9.69
CA SER A 146 -14.96 -14.53 10.94
C SER A 146 -15.80 -13.24 11.00
N ILE A 147 -15.53 -12.18 10.21
CA ILE A 147 -16.31 -10.92 10.25
C ILE A 147 -16.28 -10.12 8.91
N PRO A 148 -17.24 -9.21 8.57
CA PRO A 148 -17.21 -8.36 7.35
C PRO A 148 -17.11 -6.81 7.56
N ARG A 149 -16.62 -6.03 6.57
CA ARG A 149 -15.89 -4.73 6.76
C ARG A 149 -15.89 -3.62 5.63
N LYS A 150 -14.83 -2.77 5.33
CA LYS A 150 -14.58 -1.83 4.15
C LYS A 150 -13.13 -1.26 3.82
N SER A 151 -12.31 -1.80 2.87
CA SER A 151 -11.11 -1.12 2.20
C SER A 151 -9.64 -1.28 2.67
N HIS A 152 -9.04 -2.48 2.67
CA HIS A 152 -7.71 -2.80 3.25
C HIS A 152 -6.32 -2.24 2.86
N THR A 153 -5.26 -3.01 3.14
CA THR A 153 -4.05 -3.33 2.39
C THR A 153 -3.67 -4.70 2.90
N ALA A 154 -2.40 -5.05 2.82
CA ALA A 154 -2.07 -6.24 2.10
C ALA A 154 -0.61 -6.69 2.12
N THR A 155 -0.15 -7.63 2.95
CA THR A 155 1.25 -8.02 2.81
C THR A 155 1.72 -9.41 3.20
N ILE A 156 3.00 -9.65 2.84
CA ILE A 156 3.28 -10.51 1.70
C ILE A 156 4.18 -11.64 2.06
N LEU A 157 3.64 -12.65 2.73
CA LEU A 157 4.30 -13.89 3.05
C LEU A 157 5.55 -14.29 2.18
N ALA A 158 6.80 -13.84 2.42
CA ALA A 158 7.99 -14.46 1.78
C ALA A 158 8.23 -15.83 2.34
N ASN A 159 7.80 -16.04 3.60
CA ASN A 159 7.61 -17.34 4.18
C ASN A 159 6.22 -17.81 3.92
N GLY A 160 5.37 -17.21 3.11
CA GLY A 160 4.36 -18.02 2.42
C GLY A 160 1.50 -18.60 2.98
N PHE A 161 0.92 -19.26 4.04
CA PHE A 161 -0.24 -18.83 4.79
C PHE A 161 -0.16 -17.27 5.00
N VAL A 162 -1.05 -16.38 4.49
CA VAL A 162 -0.84 -14.88 4.48
C VAL A 162 -1.94 -14.01 5.16
N LEU A 163 -1.81 -12.66 5.26
CA LEU A 163 -2.49 -11.86 6.29
C LEU A 163 -2.87 -10.41 5.89
N VAL A 164 -3.95 -9.92 6.51
CA VAL A 164 -4.71 -8.72 6.12
C VAL A 164 -5.06 -7.75 7.26
N ALA A 165 -4.24 -6.73 7.60
CA ALA A 165 -4.35 -5.76 8.72
C ALA A 165 -4.76 -4.26 8.55
N GLY A 166 -5.47 -3.70 9.56
CA GLY A 166 -6.26 -2.42 9.70
C GLY A 166 -7.82 -2.44 9.69
N GLY A 167 -8.57 -1.45 9.17
CA GLY A 167 -9.98 -1.66 8.73
C GLY A 167 -11.03 -0.52 8.45
N THR A 168 -12.18 -0.51 9.16
CA THR A 168 -13.50 0.12 8.96
C THR A 168 -14.68 -0.79 8.55
N ASN A 169 -15.47 -1.33 9.48
CA ASN A 169 -16.78 -1.97 9.19
C ASN A 169 -17.97 -1.05 9.49
N GLY A 170 -17.80 0.25 9.25
CA GLY A 170 -18.65 1.31 9.79
C GLY A 170 -18.05 1.97 11.04
N ALA A 171 -17.21 1.25 11.79
CA ALA A 171 -16.27 1.77 12.80
C ALA A 171 -14.95 0.97 12.68
N ASN A 172 -13.88 1.22 13.49
CA ASN A 172 -12.53 0.69 13.28
C ASN A 172 -11.87 -0.23 14.45
N LEU A 173 -11.62 -1.61 14.35
CA LEU A 173 -11.46 -2.92 15.21
C LEU A 173 -10.07 -3.55 15.27
N ASN A 174 -9.70 -4.40 16.23
CA ASN A 174 -10.28 -5.38 17.18
C ASN A 174 -10.38 -6.81 16.63
N SER A 175 -9.60 -7.16 15.60
CA SER A 175 -9.32 -8.56 15.25
C SER A 175 -8.09 -8.80 14.33
N ALA A 176 -7.74 -10.06 13.99
CA ALA A 176 -6.62 -10.41 13.08
C ALA A 176 -6.70 -11.77 12.27
N GLU A 177 -5.86 -12.10 11.25
CA GLU A 177 -6.14 -12.87 9.98
C GLU A 177 -5.21 -13.94 9.27
N LEU A 178 -5.64 -15.21 9.07
CA LEU A 178 -4.89 -16.38 8.48
C LEU A 178 -5.51 -17.48 7.51
N TYR A 179 -5.19 -17.67 6.17
CA TYR A 179 -5.42 -18.99 5.45
C TYR A 179 -4.18 -19.84 5.65
N ASN A 180 -4.35 -21.15 5.70
CA ASN A 180 -3.56 -22.04 4.85
C ASN A 180 -3.92 -22.05 3.33
N PRO A 181 -3.08 -21.52 2.40
CA PRO A 181 -3.11 -21.72 0.94
C PRO A 181 -3.63 -23.04 0.42
N LEU A 182 -3.05 -24.13 0.92
CA LEU A 182 -3.19 -25.44 0.30
C LEU A 182 -4.37 -26.22 0.88
N THR A 183 -4.99 -25.74 1.98
CA THR A 183 -6.23 -26.29 2.54
C THR A 183 -7.42 -25.34 2.45
N GLY A 184 -7.19 -24.05 2.22
CA GLY A 184 -8.25 -23.06 2.08
C GLY A 184 -8.90 -22.58 3.39
N THR A 185 -8.19 -22.61 4.53
CA THR A 185 -8.80 -22.49 5.89
C THR A 185 -8.33 -21.29 6.74
N TRP A 186 -9.30 -20.58 7.32
CA TRP A 186 -9.30 -19.22 7.91
C TRP A 186 -9.15 -19.33 9.48
N THR A 187 -8.16 -18.71 10.17
CA THR A 187 -7.57 -19.25 11.46
C THR A 187 -7.34 -18.27 12.66
N ILE A 188 -8.33 -17.98 13.53
CA ILE A 188 -8.34 -16.86 14.54
C ILE A 188 -7.04 -16.67 15.35
N THR A 189 -6.48 -15.45 15.33
CA THR A 189 -5.36 -15.05 16.22
C THR A 189 -5.85 -14.11 17.36
N GLY A 190 -4.95 -13.54 18.18
CA GLY A 190 -5.32 -12.43 19.10
C GLY A 190 -5.99 -11.25 18.35
N ASN A 191 -6.54 -10.22 19.01
CA ASN A 191 -7.51 -9.31 18.36
C ASN A 191 -7.17 -7.80 18.31
N LEU A 192 -6.28 -7.34 17.42
CA LEU A 192 -5.78 -5.96 17.24
C LEU A 192 -4.86 -5.36 18.31
N ASN A 193 -5.19 -4.16 18.80
CA ASN A 193 -4.37 -3.15 19.48
C ASN A 193 -5.15 -1.80 19.52
N ALA A 194 -4.80 -0.80 18.68
CA ALA A 194 -5.78 0.18 18.19
C ALA A 194 -5.88 0.49 16.67
N ALA A 195 -6.96 1.21 16.40
CA ALA A 195 -7.67 1.42 15.15
C ALA A 195 -7.04 2.34 14.06
N ARG A 196 -6.37 1.75 13.06
CA ARG A 196 -5.66 2.30 11.88
C ARG A 196 -6.27 2.21 10.45
N SER A 197 -6.73 3.30 9.82
CA SER A 197 -7.26 3.35 8.45
C SER A 197 -6.34 4.16 7.55
N LEU A 198 -6.01 3.65 6.35
CA LEU A 198 -5.33 4.44 5.29
C LEU A 198 -3.82 4.69 5.53
N HIS A 199 -3.18 3.64 6.07
CA HIS A 199 -1.76 3.51 6.31
C HIS A 199 -0.96 2.87 5.17
N THR A 200 0.35 2.66 5.39
CA THR A 200 1.28 2.08 4.42
C THR A 200 2.05 0.87 4.96
N ALA A 201 3.13 0.51 4.24
CA ALA A 201 3.26 -0.81 3.61
C ALA A 201 4.67 -1.47 3.59
N THR A 202 5.70 -0.99 4.31
CA THR A 202 7.10 -1.41 4.09
C THR A 202 7.65 -2.63 4.83
N ILE A 203 8.48 -3.32 4.06
CA ILE A 203 9.36 -4.44 4.35
C ILE A 203 10.79 -3.98 4.63
N LEU A 204 11.42 -4.38 5.75
CA LEU A 204 12.87 -4.25 6.02
C LEU A 204 13.65 -5.57 6.22
N ALA A 205 14.95 -5.51 6.58
CA ALA A 205 15.92 -6.61 6.45
C ALA A 205 15.87 -7.84 7.41
N ASN A 206 15.75 -7.69 8.74
CA ASN A 206 15.74 -8.84 9.67
C ASN A 206 14.42 -9.59 9.69
N GLY A 207 13.29 -8.87 9.56
CA GLY A 207 11.95 -9.38 9.31
C GLY A 207 10.66 -8.78 9.87
N LEU A 208 10.62 -7.75 10.71
CA LEU A 208 9.37 -7.34 11.36
C LEU A 208 8.87 -5.89 11.04
N VAL A 209 7.57 -5.55 11.30
CA VAL A 209 6.61 -4.95 10.29
C VAL A 209 5.80 -3.66 10.57
N LEU A 210 5.80 -2.71 9.63
CA LEU A 210 5.78 -1.25 9.78
C LEU A 210 4.53 -0.42 9.34
N VAL A 211 3.37 -0.61 9.92
CA VAL A 211 2.03 -0.28 9.32
C VAL A 211 1.57 1.21 9.37
N VAL A 212 2.32 2.11 8.71
CA VAL A 212 2.52 3.57 8.98
C VAL A 212 1.34 4.50 8.69
N GLY A 213 1.07 5.50 9.54
CA GLY A 213 0.32 6.77 9.31
C GLY A 213 -1.16 6.76 8.85
N GLY A 214 -2.06 7.50 9.49
CA GLY A 214 -3.42 7.79 8.97
C GLY A 214 -4.51 7.96 10.04
N THR A 215 -5.72 7.41 9.92
CA THR A 215 -6.92 7.69 10.78
C THR A 215 -7.50 6.58 11.68
N ASN A 216 -8.40 6.90 12.63
CA ASN A 216 -9.12 5.96 13.52
C ASN A 216 -10.66 6.08 13.53
N SER A 217 -11.33 5.30 14.41
CA SER A 217 -12.81 5.33 14.61
C SER A 217 -13.37 6.71 14.95
N THR A 218 -12.55 7.57 15.55
CA THR A 218 -12.91 8.95 15.91
C THR A 218 -12.43 9.96 14.86
N SER A 219 -12.02 9.50 13.67
CA SER A 219 -11.37 10.30 12.60
C SER A 219 -10.15 11.11 13.05
N VAL A 220 -9.59 10.76 14.20
CA VAL A 220 -8.32 11.28 14.68
C VAL A 220 -7.24 10.61 13.85
N TYR A 221 -6.27 11.39 13.39
CA TYR A 221 -5.12 10.87 12.67
C TYR A 221 -4.06 10.39 13.70
N LEU A 222 -3.16 9.42 13.45
CA LEU A 222 -2.40 8.76 14.54
C LEU A 222 -1.05 8.10 14.18
N ASN A 223 -0.06 8.06 15.09
CA ASN A 223 1.37 7.74 14.84
C ASN A 223 1.70 6.35 14.34
N SER A 224 1.14 5.36 14.98
CA SER A 224 1.73 4.87 16.23
C SER A 224 3.20 4.46 16.17
N ALA A 225 3.61 3.38 16.81
CA ALA A 225 4.41 2.45 16.03
C ALA A 225 3.88 1.00 16.30
N GLU A 226 4.19 -0.08 15.55
CA GLU A 226 3.97 -1.57 15.75
C GLU A 226 4.51 -2.45 14.63
N LEU A 227 4.50 -3.76 14.93
CA LEU A 227 5.47 -4.85 14.69
C LEU A 227 4.71 -6.07 14.44
N TYR A 228 5.40 -7.08 13.93
CA TYR A 228 4.87 -8.42 14.04
C TYR A 228 5.87 -9.45 14.51
N ASN A 229 5.47 -10.72 14.60
CA ASN A 229 6.44 -11.77 14.36
C ASN A 229 5.94 -12.83 13.39
N PRO A 230 6.70 -13.39 12.43
CA PRO A 230 6.16 -14.50 11.67
C PRO A 230 6.27 -15.65 12.61
N SER A 231 7.49 -16.10 12.96
CA SER A 231 7.79 -17.39 13.62
C SER A 231 6.94 -17.76 14.85
N THR A 232 6.16 -16.82 15.38
CA THR A 232 5.09 -16.98 16.35
C THR A 232 3.93 -15.99 16.06
N GLY A 233 4.16 -14.69 16.33
CA GLY A 233 3.34 -13.50 16.03
C GLY A 233 2.54 -12.87 17.17
N THR A 234 2.84 -11.61 17.57
CA THR A 234 1.93 -10.50 18.03
C THR A 234 2.42 -9.10 17.57
N TRP A 235 2.24 -7.94 18.26
CA TRP A 235 2.78 -6.59 17.87
C TRP A 235 3.37 -5.80 19.19
N THR A 236 4.20 -4.70 19.26
CA THR A 236 4.97 -4.18 20.52
C THR A 236 4.92 -2.64 21.04
N THR A 237 6.03 -1.87 21.39
CA THR A 237 6.37 -0.35 21.35
C THR A 237 7.89 0.19 21.04
N THR A 238 8.30 1.48 20.78
CA THR A 238 9.62 2.06 20.15
C THR A 238 10.18 3.33 20.79
N GLY A 239 10.82 4.21 20.03
CA GLY A 239 10.88 5.64 20.28
C GLY A 239 9.98 6.55 19.39
N SER A 240 9.46 7.59 20.01
CA SER A 240 8.22 8.28 19.62
C SER A 240 8.02 8.74 18.07
N MET A 241 5.74 8.65 16.48
CA MET A 241 5.28 9.23 15.23
C MET A 241 4.76 10.65 15.68
N ASN A 242 5.27 11.73 15.11
CA ASN A 242 5.21 13.18 15.22
C ASN A 242 3.79 13.63 14.81
N VAL A 243 3.43 13.51 13.52
CA VAL A 243 2.33 14.22 12.81
C VAL A 243 1.47 13.51 11.74
N ALA A 244 0.24 13.16 12.11
CA ALA A 244 -1.05 13.12 11.46
C ALA A 244 -1.21 12.64 10.01
N ARG A 245 -0.17 12.26 9.28
CA ARG A 245 -0.20 11.94 7.85
C ARG A 245 -1.01 10.67 7.54
N GLU A 246 -2.22 10.81 7.02
CA GLU A 246 -2.76 9.77 6.14
C GLU A 246 -2.25 10.01 4.70
N TYR A 247 -2.25 8.97 3.87
CA TYR A 247 -1.77 9.03 2.47
C TYR A 247 -0.33 9.50 2.24
N HIS A 248 0.62 8.84 2.89
CA HIS A 248 2.05 8.99 2.69
C HIS A 248 2.62 7.81 1.89
N THR A 249 3.93 7.80 1.70
CA THR A 249 4.71 6.68 1.12
C THR A 249 5.60 6.06 2.20
N ALA A 250 6.46 5.06 1.92
CA ALA A 250 7.30 4.44 2.95
C ALA A 250 8.48 3.61 2.36
N SER A 251 9.62 4.24 2.07
CA SER A 251 10.65 3.65 1.17
C SER A 251 12.02 3.39 1.79
N ILE A 252 12.52 2.15 1.76
CA ILE A 252 13.84 1.83 2.35
C ILE A 252 15.02 2.43 1.59
N LEU A 253 16.04 2.85 2.34
CA LEU A 253 17.38 3.20 1.84
C LEU A 253 18.40 2.07 1.99
N ALA A 254 19.50 2.17 1.26
CA ALA A 254 20.64 1.24 1.31
C ALA A 254 21.28 1.09 2.70
N ASN A 255 21.18 2.08 3.57
CA ASN A 255 21.65 1.98 4.96
C ASN A 255 20.63 1.23 5.87
N GLY A 256 19.41 0.94 5.38
CA GLY A 256 18.36 0.12 6.01
C GLY A 256 17.02 0.83 6.32
N PHE A 257 16.93 2.13 6.06
CA PHE A 257 16.06 3.08 6.77
C PHE A 257 14.77 3.39 5.98
N VAL A 258 13.55 3.60 6.54
CA VAL A 258 12.27 3.69 5.75
C VAL A 258 11.63 5.08 5.56
N LEU A 259 11.67 5.67 4.36
CA LEU A 259 11.27 7.04 3.96
C LEU A 259 9.75 7.28 3.80
N VAL A 260 9.07 7.81 4.80
CA VAL A 260 7.60 7.83 4.93
C VAL A 260 6.88 9.09 4.33
N VAL A 261 7.23 9.47 3.10
CA VAL A 261 7.07 10.86 2.57
C VAL A 261 5.64 11.44 2.66
N GLY A 262 5.53 12.75 2.91
CA GLY A 262 4.35 13.62 2.77
C GLY A 262 3.07 13.15 3.48
N GLY A 263 1.89 13.37 2.89
CA GLY A 263 0.58 13.04 3.48
C GLY A 263 -0.20 14.27 3.98
N THR A 264 -1.34 14.03 4.61
CA THR A 264 -2.23 15.07 5.17
C THR A 264 -2.57 14.83 6.64
N ASN A 265 -2.55 15.89 7.44
CA ASN A 265 -2.70 15.89 8.90
C ASN A 265 -4.14 16.13 9.42
N GLY A 266 -5.13 16.21 8.54
CA GLY A 266 -6.51 16.51 8.92
C GLY A 266 -6.81 17.97 9.28
N THR A 267 -5.82 18.87 9.37
CA THR A 267 -6.05 20.31 9.57
C THR A 267 -6.20 21.08 8.25
N GLY A 268 -6.66 20.39 7.19
CA GLY A 268 -6.78 20.95 5.83
C GLY A 268 -5.44 21.20 5.14
N VAL A 269 -4.41 20.42 5.50
CA VAL A 269 -3.00 20.75 5.30
C VAL A 269 -2.26 19.58 4.62
N TYR A 270 -1.34 19.92 3.70
CA TYR A 270 -0.63 19.04 2.76
C TYR A 270 0.87 19.31 2.79
N LEU A 271 1.72 18.29 2.93
CA LEU A 271 2.97 18.49 3.70
C LEU A 271 4.28 18.04 3.02
N ASN A 272 5.37 18.72 3.36
CA ASN A 272 6.44 19.06 2.41
C ASN A 272 7.84 18.50 2.76
N SER A 273 8.01 17.18 2.93
CA SER A 273 9.19 16.65 3.66
C SER A 273 9.43 15.10 3.48
N ALA A 274 10.43 14.40 4.12
CA ALA A 274 10.98 13.01 3.79
C ALA A 274 10.89 11.63 4.66
N GLU A 275 9.94 11.20 5.51
CA GLU A 275 10.01 10.36 6.78
C GLU A 275 10.91 9.03 6.97
N LEU A 276 12.26 8.92 6.88
CA LEU A 276 13.06 7.67 7.24
C LEU A 276 12.94 6.98 8.62
N TYR A 277 12.92 5.62 8.65
CA TYR A 277 13.09 4.71 9.82
C TYR A 277 14.49 4.11 10.09
N ASN A 278 14.59 3.31 11.16
CA ASN A 278 15.77 2.87 11.88
C ASN A 278 15.58 1.44 12.32
N PRO A 279 15.87 0.46 11.45
CA PRO A 279 16.26 -0.87 11.83
C PRO A 279 16.65 -1.03 13.31
N LEU A 280 17.81 -0.51 13.65
CA LEU A 280 18.62 -0.90 14.79
C LEU A 280 18.04 -0.63 16.20
N ALA A 281 17.14 0.35 16.39
CA ALA A 281 16.46 0.60 17.67
C ALA A 281 15.19 1.48 17.59
N GLY A 282 14.55 1.59 16.43
CA GLY A 282 13.48 2.55 16.07
C GLY A 282 13.20 3.78 16.96
N THR A 283 13.56 5.03 16.61
CA THR A 283 13.02 6.25 17.28
C THR A 283 13.07 7.57 16.49
N TRP A 284 11.97 8.28 16.40
CA TRP A 284 11.45 9.10 15.28
C TRP A 284 12.08 10.38 14.53
N THR A 285 13.40 10.62 14.37
CA THR A 285 14.31 11.54 13.54
C THR A 285 13.98 12.85 12.75
N THR A 286 13.31 12.89 11.58
CA THR A 286 13.10 14.03 10.61
C THR A 286 14.29 14.41 9.66
N THR A 287 14.16 15.26 8.57
CA THR A 287 15.20 15.71 7.54
C THR A 287 14.98 16.98 6.69
N GLY A 288 14.70 16.87 5.38
CA GLY A 288 14.76 17.98 4.43
C GLY A 288 13.37 18.31 3.88
N ASN A 289 13.24 19.52 3.33
CA ASN A 289 11.95 20.00 2.85
C ASN A 289 11.81 19.80 1.34
N LEU A 290 10.74 19.12 0.96
CA LEU A 290 10.10 19.38 -0.32
C LEU A 290 9.72 20.88 -0.35
N ASN A 291 9.94 21.51 -1.49
CA ASN A 291 9.56 22.90 -1.73
C ASN A 291 8.03 23.05 -1.81
N ILE A 292 7.32 21.95 -2.14
CA ILE A 292 5.85 21.92 -2.18
C ILE A 292 5.30 20.78 -1.31
N GLY A 293 4.33 21.13 -0.46
CA GLY A 293 3.60 20.20 0.40
C GLY A 293 2.66 19.30 -0.36
N ARG A 294 2.63 18.01 0.00
CA ARG A 294 1.97 16.98 -0.79
C ARG A 294 1.46 15.79 0.04
N ASP A 295 0.15 15.55 0.01
CA ASP A 295 -0.39 14.22 0.29
C ASP A 295 -0.32 13.32 -0.95
N ILE A 296 -0.69 12.04 -0.83
CA ILE A 296 -1.03 11.11 -1.93
C ILE A 296 0.04 10.95 -3.03
N HIS A 297 1.30 11.28 -2.77
CA HIS A 297 2.39 11.26 -3.75
C HIS A 297 3.10 9.89 -3.76
N THR A 298 4.23 9.80 -4.47
CA THR A 298 5.06 8.60 -4.54
C THR A 298 6.52 8.89 -4.21
N ALA A 299 7.20 7.94 -3.55
CA ALA A 299 8.63 8.00 -3.23
C ALA A 299 9.36 6.76 -3.77
N SER A 300 10.58 6.90 -4.26
CA SER A 300 11.33 5.81 -4.92
C SER A 300 12.84 5.94 -4.76
N THR A 301 13.44 4.98 -4.06
CA THR A 301 14.89 4.94 -3.76
C THR A 301 15.69 4.50 -4.99
N LEU A 302 16.49 5.41 -5.52
CA LEU A 302 17.36 5.24 -6.67
C LEU A 302 18.59 4.38 -6.32
N ALA A 303 19.27 3.86 -7.35
CA ALA A 303 20.45 3.00 -7.19
C ALA A 303 21.65 3.67 -6.49
N ASN A 304 21.73 5.00 -6.49
CA ASN A 304 22.72 5.79 -5.74
C ASN A 304 22.25 6.14 -4.30
N GLY A 305 21.14 5.58 -3.84
CA GLY A 305 20.53 5.80 -2.52
C GLY A 305 19.63 7.03 -2.42
N VAL A 306 19.73 7.98 -3.35
CA VAL A 306 18.88 9.19 -3.42
C VAL A 306 17.41 8.77 -3.59
N VAL A 307 16.45 9.47 -2.98
CA VAL A 307 15.02 9.16 -3.14
C VAL A 307 14.31 10.23 -3.92
N LEU A 308 13.75 9.85 -5.07
CA LEU A 308 12.84 10.69 -5.82
C LEU A 308 11.47 10.73 -5.14
N VAL A 309 10.89 11.91 -5.03
CA VAL A 309 9.47 12.12 -4.73
C VAL A 309 8.81 12.87 -5.87
N ALA A 310 7.66 12.38 -6.30
CA ALA A 310 6.91 12.93 -7.43
C ALA A 310 5.40 12.95 -7.15
N GLY A 311 4.71 13.94 -7.71
CA GLY A 311 3.24 14.05 -7.65
C GLY A 311 2.70 14.42 -6.27
N GLY A 312 1.46 14.00 -6.00
CA GLY A 312 0.68 14.35 -4.81
C GLY A 312 -0.36 15.44 -5.02
N SER A 313 -0.95 15.93 -3.92
CA SER A 313 -1.79 17.13 -3.93
C SER A 313 -1.46 18.10 -2.79
N ASN A 314 -1.68 19.40 -3.04
CA ASN A 314 -1.67 20.47 -2.06
C ASN A 314 -3.05 21.17 -1.93
N GLY A 315 -4.11 20.48 -2.34
CA GLY A 315 -5.42 21.08 -2.68
C GLY A 315 -5.60 21.24 -4.19
N ALA A 316 -4.51 21.48 -4.93
CA ALA A 316 -4.39 21.14 -6.34
C ALA A 316 -3.43 19.94 -6.50
N SER A 317 -3.62 19.12 -7.53
CA SER A 317 -2.63 18.05 -7.82
C SER A 317 -1.33 18.65 -8.36
N LEU A 318 -0.21 17.98 -8.07
CA LEU A 318 1.13 18.49 -8.35
C LEU A 318 1.82 17.74 -9.48
N ASN A 319 2.55 18.46 -10.31
CA ASN A 319 3.48 17.91 -11.29
C ASN A 319 4.96 18.00 -10.84
N SER A 320 5.25 18.79 -9.80
CA SER A 320 6.61 18.94 -9.29
C SER A 320 7.16 17.63 -8.70
N ALA A 321 8.46 17.44 -8.86
CA ALA A 321 9.20 16.34 -8.27
C ALA A 321 10.56 16.84 -7.74
N GLU A 322 11.10 16.11 -6.78
CA GLU A 322 12.22 16.54 -5.95
C GLU A 322 13.06 15.32 -5.54
N LEU A 323 14.39 15.48 -5.44
CA LEU A 323 15.34 14.44 -5.04
C LEU A 323 15.84 14.66 -3.61
N TYR A 324 15.63 13.69 -2.72
CA TYR A 324 16.25 13.65 -1.40
C TYR A 324 17.60 12.94 -1.43
N ASN A 325 18.66 13.57 -0.92
CA ASN A 325 20.04 13.07 -0.94
C ASN A 325 20.52 12.55 0.44
N PRO A 326 20.66 11.21 0.66
CA PRO A 326 21.16 10.60 1.90
C PRO A 326 22.69 10.54 2.05
N PRO A 327 23.50 11.22 1.23
CA PRO A 327 24.76 11.78 1.76
C PRO A 327 24.73 13.18 2.39
N THR A 328 23.82 14.10 2.00
CA THR A 328 23.83 15.52 2.45
C THR A 328 22.63 15.97 3.29
N SER A 329 21.51 15.27 3.20
CA SER A 329 20.19 15.69 3.65
C SER A 329 19.73 16.96 2.98
N THR A 330 19.65 16.94 1.67
CA THR A 330 19.08 18.06 0.92
C THR A 330 18.02 17.54 -0.03
N TRP A 331 16.91 18.27 -0.16
CA TRP A 331 16.09 18.15 -1.36
C TRP A 331 16.64 19.08 -2.43
N ILE A 332 16.62 18.57 -3.65
CA ILE A 332 16.95 19.31 -4.86
C ILE A 332 15.72 19.20 -5.75
N THR A 333 15.15 20.35 -6.16
CA THR A 333 14.05 20.37 -7.13
C THR A 333 14.54 19.78 -8.45
N THR A 334 13.79 18.83 -9.01
CA THR A 334 14.02 18.40 -10.40
C THR A 334 13.31 19.33 -11.36
N GLU A 335 13.40 19.07 -12.67
CA GLU A 335 12.33 19.50 -13.57
C GLU A 335 10.97 18.96 -13.11
N SER A 336 9.86 19.55 -13.55
CA SER A 336 8.52 19.04 -13.22
C SER A 336 8.02 18.10 -14.31
N MET A 337 7.16 17.15 -13.93
CA MET A 337 6.39 16.34 -14.87
C MET A 337 5.52 17.22 -15.78
N SER A 338 5.17 16.70 -16.95
CA SER A 338 4.23 17.32 -17.88
C SER A 338 2.78 17.27 -17.36
N VAL A 339 2.44 16.26 -16.55
CA VAL A 339 1.07 16.09 -16.00
C VAL A 339 1.09 16.02 -14.48
N ALA A 340 0.30 16.88 -13.85
CA ALA A 340 0.05 16.86 -12.41
C ALA A 340 -0.73 15.61 -12.00
N ARG A 341 -0.41 15.02 -10.85
CA ARG A 341 -0.95 13.71 -10.42
C ARG A 341 -0.84 13.49 -8.92
N GLY A 342 -1.87 12.90 -8.31
CA GLY A 342 -1.86 12.31 -6.97
C GLY A 342 -2.44 10.88 -6.98
N TYR A 343 -2.25 10.09 -5.91
CA TYR A 343 -2.59 8.67 -5.78
C TYR A 343 -2.01 7.73 -6.87
N GLN A 344 -0.91 8.14 -7.53
CA GLN A 344 -0.19 7.34 -8.52
C GLN A 344 0.72 6.26 -7.89
N THR A 345 1.36 5.41 -8.71
CA THR A 345 2.49 4.56 -8.28
C THR A 345 3.79 5.03 -8.91
N ALA A 346 4.91 4.80 -8.23
CA ALA A 346 6.25 4.93 -8.81
C ALA A 346 6.98 3.59 -8.73
N SER A 347 7.90 3.34 -9.66
CA SER A 347 8.69 2.11 -9.69
C SER A 347 10.06 2.35 -10.29
N VAL A 348 11.08 1.92 -9.56
CA VAL A 348 12.48 2.00 -9.99
C VAL A 348 12.75 0.86 -10.95
N LEU A 349 13.36 1.20 -12.09
CA LEU A 349 13.64 0.31 -13.20
C LEU A 349 15.08 -0.23 -13.13
N ALA A 350 15.36 -1.32 -13.85
CA ALA A 350 16.67 -1.97 -13.85
C ALA A 350 17.82 -1.09 -14.40
N ASN A 351 17.50 -0.04 -15.17
CA ASN A 351 18.44 0.98 -15.65
C ASN A 351 18.64 2.17 -14.67
N GLY A 352 17.94 2.18 -13.53
CA GLY A 352 17.98 3.26 -12.53
C GLY A 352 16.94 4.36 -12.70
N SER A 353 16.26 4.47 -13.85
CA SER A 353 15.16 5.42 -14.06
C SER A 353 13.95 5.11 -13.17
N VAL A 354 13.12 6.12 -12.90
CA VAL A 354 11.84 5.93 -12.17
C VAL A 354 10.67 6.15 -13.10
N LEU A 355 9.82 5.14 -13.20
CA LEU A 355 8.53 5.22 -13.88
C LEU A 355 7.46 5.68 -12.90
N VAL A 356 6.83 6.83 -13.17
CA VAL A 356 5.67 7.32 -12.40
C VAL A 356 4.41 7.13 -13.23
N ALA A 357 3.44 6.39 -12.68
CA ALA A 357 2.36 5.78 -13.44
C ALA A 357 0.98 5.98 -12.79
N GLY A 358 0.09 6.61 -13.55
CA GLY A 358 -1.31 6.82 -13.17
C GLY A 358 -1.53 8.01 -12.22
N GLY A 359 -2.53 7.87 -11.35
CA GLY A 359 -2.99 8.86 -10.38
C GLY A 359 -4.31 9.52 -10.76
N THR A 360 -4.51 10.73 -10.23
CA THR A 360 -5.67 11.61 -10.46
C THR A 360 -5.24 13.07 -10.39
N ILE A 361 -5.96 13.96 -11.08
CA ILE A 361 -5.93 15.41 -10.80
C ILE A 361 -7.08 15.81 -9.87
N SER A 362 -6.97 17.00 -9.26
CA SER A 362 -7.92 17.56 -8.29
C SER A 362 -9.32 17.86 -8.85
N SER A 363 -9.51 17.84 -10.18
CA SER A 363 -10.83 17.85 -10.82
C SER A 363 -11.52 16.47 -10.84
N GLY A 364 -10.93 15.44 -10.23
CA GLY A 364 -11.46 14.07 -10.19
C GLY A 364 -11.18 13.24 -11.44
N VAL A 365 -10.43 13.78 -12.41
CA VAL A 365 -10.01 13.02 -13.60
C VAL A 365 -8.84 12.11 -13.25
N TYR A 366 -9.06 10.80 -13.35
CA TYR A 366 -8.05 9.78 -13.19
C TYR A 366 -7.11 9.72 -14.40
N LEU A 367 -5.84 9.39 -14.16
CA LEU A 367 -4.77 9.51 -15.14
C LEU A 367 -4.28 8.15 -15.60
N ASN A 368 -4.02 8.03 -16.90
CA ASN A 368 -3.27 6.92 -17.47
C ASN A 368 -1.86 7.32 -17.95
N SER A 369 -1.55 8.62 -17.97
CA SER A 369 -0.24 9.10 -18.39
C SER A 369 0.86 8.54 -17.51
N THR A 370 1.99 8.15 -18.10
CA THR A 370 3.18 7.76 -17.34
C THR A 370 4.43 8.47 -17.86
N GLU A 371 5.32 8.79 -16.94
CA GLU A 371 6.48 9.63 -17.19
C GLU A 371 7.72 8.99 -16.53
N LEU A 372 8.85 9.05 -17.24
CA LEU A 372 10.15 8.57 -16.77
C LEU A 372 10.97 9.73 -16.22
N TYR A 373 11.52 9.52 -15.04
CA TYR A 373 12.60 10.32 -14.50
C TYR A 373 13.95 9.66 -14.78
N ASP A 374 14.90 10.40 -15.34
CA ASP A 374 16.30 9.99 -15.47
C ASP A 374 17.15 10.66 -14.37
N PRO A 375 17.73 9.89 -13.42
CA PRO A 375 18.53 10.44 -12.33
C PRO A 375 19.96 10.85 -12.74
N LEU A 376 20.39 10.57 -13.98
CA LEU A 376 21.71 11.00 -14.50
C LEU A 376 21.64 12.41 -15.09
N THR A 377 20.52 12.77 -15.73
CA THR A 377 20.29 14.09 -16.33
C THR A 377 19.47 15.01 -15.43
N GLY A 378 18.63 14.45 -14.56
CA GLY A 378 17.68 15.19 -13.72
C GLY A 378 16.35 15.55 -14.39
N THR A 379 16.12 15.04 -15.61
CA THR A 379 15.02 15.45 -16.50
C THR A 379 13.83 14.48 -16.50
N TRP A 380 12.64 14.98 -16.86
CA TRP A 380 11.45 14.15 -17.07
C TRP A 380 11.16 13.93 -18.57
N THR A 381 10.69 12.74 -18.92
CA THR A 381 10.26 12.40 -20.28
C THR A 381 8.92 11.67 -20.28
N ILE A 382 8.07 11.98 -21.25
CA ILE A 382 6.81 11.25 -21.46
C ILE A 382 7.14 9.89 -22.11
N THR A 383 6.63 8.81 -21.53
CA THR A 383 6.75 7.45 -22.09
C THR A 383 5.35 6.93 -22.47
N GLY A 384 5.23 5.70 -22.97
CA GLY A 384 3.93 5.06 -23.20
C GLY A 384 3.01 5.11 -21.97
N ASN A 385 1.72 5.27 -22.21
CA ASN A 385 0.73 5.42 -21.15
C ASN A 385 0.25 4.04 -20.63
N LEU A 386 -0.23 4.01 -19.39
CA LEU A 386 -1.11 2.93 -18.92
C LEU A 386 -2.36 2.89 -19.81
N ASN A 387 -3.02 1.74 -19.79
CA ASN A 387 -4.20 1.48 -20.61
C ASN A 387 -5.48 1.55 -19.76
N ALA A 388 -5.38 1.22 -18.48
CA ALA A 388 -6.29 1.77 -17.47
C ALA A 388 -5.74 3.06 -16.85
N ALA A 389 -6.44 4.19 -17.02
CA ALA A 389 -6.30 5.31 -16.08
C ALA A 389 -6.63 4.80 -14.68
N ARG A 390 -5.80 5.07 -13.67
CA ARG A 390 -5.94 4.41 -12.36
C ARG A 390 -5.25 5.11 -11.19
N TYR A 391 -5.82 4.98 -9.99
CA TYR A 391 -5.29 5.47 -8.72
C TYR A 391 -5.51 4.45 -7.58
N MET A 392 -4.77 4.58 -6.47
CA MET A 392 -4.78 3.63 -5.33
C MET A 392 -4.40 2.16 -5.67
N HIS A 393 -3.79 1.95 -6.84
CA HIS A 393 -3.17 0.71 -7.25
C HIS A 393 -1.85 0.45 -6.50
N ALA A 394 -1.35 -0.79 -6.55
CA ALA A 394 0.02 -1.10 -6.16
C ALA A 394 0.86 -1.36 -7.41
N ALA A 395 2.18 -1.37 -7.25
CA ALA A 395 3.13 -1.73 -8.29
C ALA A 395 4.20 -2.69 -7.73
N SER A 396 4.84 -3.45 -8.61
CA SER A 396 5.95 -4.35 -8.25
C SER A 396 6.89 -4.55 -9.43
N THR A 397 8.17 -4.22 -9.23
CA THR A 397 9.22 -4.56 -10.20
C THR A 397 9.48 -6.06 -10.17
N LEU A 398 9.62 -6.65 -11.35
CA LEU A 398 9.78 -8.08 -11.58
C LEU A 398 11.24 -8.46 -11.83
N SER A 399 11.56 -9.75 -11.72
CA SER A 399 12.91 -10.28 -11.96
C SER A 399 13.42 -10.12 -13.40
N ASN A 400 12.54 -9.87 -14.36
CA ASN A 400 12.88 -9.54 -15.76
C ASN A 400 12.99 -8.02 -16.02
N GLY A 401 12.89 -7.17 -14.98
CA GLY A 401 12.97 -5.72 -15.08
C GLY A 401 11.68 -5.00 -15.46
N SER A 402 10.61 -5.70 -15.82
CA SER A 402 9.28 -5.10 -16.04
C SER A 402 8.65 -4.63 -14.73
N VAL A 403 7.76 -3.63 -14.82
CA VAL A 403 6.95 -3.17 -13.68
C VAL A 403 5.53 -3.68 -13.82
N LEU A 404 5.09 -4.51 -12.88
CA LEU A 404 3.72 -4.95 -12.73
C LEU A 404 2.93 -3.94 -11.90
N VAL A 405 2.16 -3.08 -12.55
CA VAL A 405 1.09 -2.33 -11.90
C VAL A 405 -0.09 -3.27 -11.68
N THR A 406 -0.67 -3.28 -10.48
CA THR A 406 -1.77 -4.17 -10.10
C THR A 406 -2.94 -3.37 -9.55
N GLY A 407 -4.12 -3.58 -10.13
CA GLY A 407 -5.37 -3.06 -9.65
C GLY A 407 -5.48 -1.54 -9.54
N GLY A 408 -6.08 -1.03 -8.48
CA GLY A 408 -6.55 0.34 -8.25
C GLY A 408 -8.04 0.60 -8.53
N ILE A 409 -8.37 1.88 -8.71
CA ILE A 409 -9.65 2.42 -9.16
C ILE A 409 -9.37 3.28 -10.42
N GLY A 410 -10.13 3.21 -11.52
CA GLY A 410 -9.85 3.90 -12.81
C GLY A 410 -10.92 4.88 -13.38
N SER A 411 -11.09 5.06 -14.72
CA SER A 411 -12.28 5.63 -15.51
C SER A 411 -13.61 4.80 -15.90
N SER A 412 -13.86 3.66 -16.58
CA SER A 412 -15.14 2.84 -16.39
C SER A 412 -15.59 2.29 -14.96
N GLY A 413 -15.17 1.11 -14.41
CA GLY A 413 -15.32 0.75 -12.97
C GLY A 413 -14.46 -0.40 -12.31
N GLY A 414 -13.48 -0.08 -11.44
CA GLY A 414 -12.65 -0.93 -10.54
C GLY A 414 -11.58 -1.86 -11.20
N LEU A 415 -10.38 -2.07 -10.62
CA LEU A 415 -9.27 -2.76 -11.33
C LEU A 415 -8.64 -4.01 -10.68
N THR A 416 -8.62 -5.13 -11.41
CA THR A 416 -7.85 -6.37 -11.23
C THR A 416 -6.72 -6.41 -12.23
N SER A 417 -6.96 -5.74 -13.35
CA SER A 417 -6.06 -5.57 -14.46
C SER A 417 -4.67 -5.26 -13.94
N ALA A 418 -3.75 -6.12 -14.35
CA ALA A 418 -2.35 -5.94 -14.10
C ALA A 418 -1.67 -5.62 -15.44
N GLU A 419 -0.87 -4.56 -15.42
CA GLU A 419 -0.17 -4.05 -16.60
C GLU A 419 1.33 -4.17 -16.36
N LEU A 420 2.05 -4.69 -17.34
CA LEU A 420 3.50 -4.77 -17.40
C LEU A 420 4.05 -3.59 -18.20
N TYR A 421 4.90 -2.79 -17.59
CA TYR A 421 5.77 -1.87 -18.33
C TYR A 421 6.98 -2.63 -18.90
N ASN A 422 7.36 -2.36 -20.14
CA ASN A 422 8.63 -2.77 -20.72
C ASN A 422 9.59 -1.57 -20.80
N PRO A 423 10.62 -1.49 -19.93
CA PRO A 423 11.54 -0.35 -19.89
C PRO A 423 12.49 -0.26 -21.10
N LEU A 424 12.61 -1.30 -21.92
CA LEU A 424 13.50 -1.29 -23.09
C LEU A 424 12.90 -0.56 -24.30
N ILE A 425 11.56 -0.45 -24.36
CA ILE A 425 10.83 0.19 -25.47
C ILE A 425 9.82 1.24 -25.00
N GLY A 426 9.67 1.43 -23.68
CA GLY A 426 8.85 2.48 -23.09
C GLY A 426 7.34 2.27 -23.19
N THR A 427 6.86 1.02 -23.33
CA THR A 427 5.43 0.71 -23.53
C THR A 427 4.83 -0.11 -22.38
N TRP A 428 3.51 -0.01 -22.20
CA TRP A 428 2.73 -0.86 -21.30
C TRP A 428 1.95 -1.92 -22.09
N THR A 429 1.90 -3.13 -21.55
CA THR A 429 1.07 -4.25 -22.02
C THR A 429 0.25 -4.79 -20.85
N THR A 430 -0.90 -5.42 -21.07
CA THR A 430 -1.49 -6.27 -20.01
C THR A 430 -0.74 -7.58 -19.90
N THR A 431 -0.58 -8.04 -18.68
CA THR A 431 -0.43 -9.47 -18.41
C THR A 431 -1.82 -10.04 -18.10
N GLY A 432 -1.93 -11.25 -17.55
CA GLY A 432 -3.20 -11.65 -16.96
C GLY A 432 -3.49 -10.90 -15.64
N THR A 433 -4.33 -11.45 -14.76
CA THR A 433 -4.84 -10.67 -13.64
C THR A 433 -5.20 -11.40 -12.37
N MET A 434 -5.27 -10.54 -11.38
CA MET A 434 -5.97 -10.74 -10.16
C MET A 434 -7.48 -10.98 -10.39
N ASN A 435 -8.31 -11.01 -9.36
CA ASN A 435 -9.60 -11.74 -9.48
C ASN A 435 -10.89 -10.93 -9.43
N SER A 436 -11.02 -10.10 -8.41
CA SER A 436 -11.80 -8.87 -8.42
C SER A 436 -10.91 -7.70 -7.95
N VAL A 437 -11.29 -6.41 -8.07
CA VAL A 437 -10.43 -5.17 -7.93
C VAL A 437 -9.28 -5.34 -6.96
N ARG A 438 -8.14 -4.64 -6.99
CA ARG A 438 -7.50 -4.22 -5.73
C ARG A 438 -7.51 -2.72 -5.52
N TYR A 439 -7.57 -2.20 -4.29
CA TYR A 439 -6.99 -0.89 -3.99
C TYR A 439 -6.80 -0.67 -2.50
N TYR A 440 -5.87 0.23 -2.15
CA TYR A 440 -5.18 0.19 -0.87
C TYR A 440 -4.73 -1.24 -0.66
N HIS A 441 -3.78 -1.67 -1.47
CA HIS A 441 -3.14 -2.96 -1.34
C HIS A 441 -1.63 -2.79 -1.40
N THR A 442 -0.93 -3.90 -1.22
CA THR A 442 0.49 -3.99 -1.40
C THR A 442 0.78 -5.34 -2.03
N ALA A 443 1.82 -5.27 -2.85
CA ALA A 443 2.36 -6.28 -3.72
C ALA A 443 3.81 -6.41 -3.30
N SER A 444 4.37 -7.62 -3.25
CA SER A 444 5.81 -7.77 -3.05
C SER A 444 6.33 -9.06 -3.69
N THR A 445 7.48 -8.94 -4.32
CA THR A 445 8.12 -10.03 -5.04
C THR A 445 8.77 -10.99 -4.05
N LEU A 446 8.43 -12.28 -4.13
CA LEU A 446 9.05 -13.33 -3.31
C LEU A 446 10.40 -13.78 -3.89
N ALA A 447 11.18 -14.47 -3.07
CA ALA A 447 12.47 -15.06 -3.45
C ALA A 447 12.38 -16.10 -4.59
N ASN A 448 11.19 -16.71 -4.83
CA ASN A 448 10.93 -17.58 -5.97
C ASN A 448 10.45 -16.82 -7.23
N GLY A 449 10.55 -15.48 -7.24
CA GLY A 449 10.14 -14.61 -8.33
C GLY A 449 8.65 -14.34 -8.42
N LEU A 450 7.82 -14.97 -7.57
CA LEU A 450 6.37 -14.80 -7.60
C LEU A 450 5.96 -13.52 -6.86
N VAL A 451 5.18 -12.62 -7.46
CA VAL A 451 4.70 -11.40 -6.76
C VAL A 451 3.43 -11.72 -6.01
N LEU A 452 3.58 -12.19 -4.78
CA LEU A 452 2.44 -12.26 -3.89
C LEU A 452 1.85 -10.82 -3.75
N VAL A 453 0.53 -10.67 -3.77
CA VAL A 453 -0.25 -9.43 -3.57
C VAL A 453 -1.48 -9.76 -2.67
N VAL A 454 -2.03 -8.85 -1.85
CA VAL A 454 -2.99 -9.14 -0.73
C VAL A 454 -4.05 -8.00 -0.61
N GLY A 455 -4.93 -7.98 0.40
CA GLY A 455 -6.02 -7.01 0.75
C GLY A 455 -6.24 -5.51 0.32
N GLY A 456 -7.43 -4.91 0.58
CA GLY A 456 -8.20 -3.71 0.05
C GLY A 456 -9.77 -3.97 -0.19
N ALA A 457 -10.69 -3.17 -0.75
CA ALA A 457 -12.19 -3.32 -0.50
C ALA A 457 -13.08 -4.45 -1.20
N SER A 458 -14.31 -4.27 -1.79
CA SER A 458 -15.07 -5.15 -2.83
C SER A 458 -15.88 -4.74 -4.18
N GLY A 459 -15.88 -3.63 -5.05
CA GLY A 459 -16.73 -2.33 -5.43
C GLY A 459 -17.38 -0.97 -4.70
N THR A 460 -17.63 -0.28 -3.50
CA THR A 460 -17.77 -0.03 -1.95
C THR A 460 -16.87 -0.33 -0.70
N GLY A 461 -16.92 -1.51 -0.05
CA GLY A 461 -15.81 -2.17 0.65
C GLY A 461 -16.15 -3.34 1.56
N VAL A 462 -15.20 -4.29 1.72
CA VAL A 462 -14.98 -5.22 2.86
C VAL A 462 -13.48 -5.31 3.20
N PHE A 463 -13.05 -5.88 4.34
CA PHE A 463 -11.71 -6.47 4.43
C PHE A 463 -11.78 -7.94 4.12
N LEU A 464 -10.85 -8.33 3.27
CA LEU A 464 -10.79 -9.41 2.29
C LEU A 464 -9.44 -10.04 2.45
N ASN A 465 -9.45 -10.81 3.47
CA ASN A 465 -8.31 -11.40 4.05
C ASN A 465 -7.97 -12.59 3.16
N SER A 466 -7.30 -12.28 2.04
CA SER A 466 -6.94 -13.14 0.91
C SER A 466 -5.59 -12.74 0.30
N THR A 467 -4.74 -13.69 -0.11
CA THR A 467 -3.35 -13.37 -0.53
C THR A 467 -2.61 -14.35 -1.44
N GLU A 468 -1.87 -13.80 -2.38
CA GLU A 468 -2.01 -14.32 -3.71
C GLU A 468 -0.70 -14.08 -4.51
N LEU A 469 0.12 -15.13 -4.81
CA LEU A 469 1.43 -15.28 -5.55
C LEU A 469 1.47 -15.13 -7.12
N TYR A 470 1.68 -13.95 -7.71
CA TYR A 470 1.75 -13.79 -9.17
C TYR A 470 2.88 -14.57 -9.83
N ASN A 471 2.67 -15.15 -11.01
CA ASN A 471 3.75 -15.72 -11.81
C ASN A 471 4.14 -14.87 -13.05
N PRO A 472 5.24 -14.09 -12.98
CA PRO A 472 5.79 -13.32 -14.09
C PRO A 472 6.10 -14.07 -15.38
N SER A 473 6.51 -15.35 -15.29
CA SER A 473 7.03 -16.08 -16.45
C SER A 473 5.94 -16.59 -17.40
N THR A 474 4.73 -16.74 -16.87
CA THR A 474 3.56 -17.29 -17.59
C THR A 474 2.43 -16.28 -17.69
N GLY A 475 2.46 -15.23 -16.87
CA GLY A 475 1.27 -14.46 -16.60
C GLY A 475 0.16 -15.36 -16.05
N THR A 476 0.36 -16.04 -14.90
CA THR A 476 -0.67 -16.91 -14.25
C THR A 476 -0.96 -16.55 -12.78
N TRP A 477 -2.08 -17.08 -12.27
CA TRP A 477 -3.02 -16.47 -11.29
C TRP A 477 -3.76 -17.58 -10.50
N THR A 478 -3.46 -17.96 -9.22
CA THR A 478 -3.70 -19.37 -8.64
C THR A 478 -3.68 -19.76 -7.12
N ILE A 479 -4.82 -19.78 -6.42
CA ILE A 479 -5.05 -19.98 -4.95
C ILE A 479 -3.93 -20.24 -3.88
N THR A 480 -3.99 -19.44 -2.79
CA THR A 480 -3.07 -19.22 -1.65
C THR A 480 -3.71 -18.20 -0.63
N GLY A 481 -3.15 -17.91 0.57
CA GLY A 481 -3.42 -16.68 1.38
C GLY A 481 -4.34 -16.61 2.62
N SER A 482 -5.64 -16.76 2.39
CA SER A 482 -6.91 -16.23 2.97
C SER A 482 -7.66 -16.70 4.29
N MET A 483 -8.36 -15.86 5.05
CA MET A 483 -8.02 -15.78 6.47
C MET A 483 -9.07 -15.72 7.64
N SER A 484 -8.62 -15.74 8.89
CA SER A 484 -9.42 -15.48 10.13
C SER A 484 -10.38 -14.25 10.27
N ILE A 485 -9.97 -13.08 10.81
CA ILE A 485 -10.81 -11.98 11.34
C ILE A 485 -10.37 -10.52 10.87
N PRO A 486 -11.06 -9.75 9.98
CA PRO A 486 -10.35 -8.97 8.88
C PRO A 486 -9.89 -7.54 9.00
N ARG A 487 -8.76 -7.13 8.32
CA ARG A 487 -8.06 -5.85 8.63
C ARG A 487 -7.38 -4.91 7.45
N LYS A 488 -7.59 -3.53 7.34
CA LYS A 488 -7.01 -2.28 6.54
C LYS A 488 -5.69 -1.45 6.65
N SER A 489 -4.84 -1.55 5.64
CA SER A 489 -3.85 -0.54 5.19
C SER A 489 -2.40 -0.72 5.65
N HIS A 490 -2.07 -1.87 6.23
CA HIS A 490 -0.75 -2.31 6.68
C HIS A 490 0.43 -2.51 5.69
N THR A 491 1.54 -2.89 6.31
CA THR A 491 2.71 -3.67 5.84
C THR A 491 2.69 -5.08 6.43
N ALA A 492 3.48 -6.09 6.02
CA ALA A 492 4.78 -6.23 5.32
C ALA A 492 6.05 -6.26 6.19
N THR A 493 6.80 -7.37 6.25
CA THR A 493 8.30 -7.40 6.22
C THR A 493 8.91 -8.79 6.13
N ILE A 494 9.77 -9.06 5.12
CA ILE A 494 10.62 -10.26 4.90
C ILE A 494 11.65 -10.48 6.04
N LEU A 495 11.48 -11.51 6.87
CA LEU A 495 12.56 -12.03 7.74
C LEU A 495 13.70 -12.63 6.92
N ALA A 496 14.87 -12.60 7.55
CA ALA A 496 16.09 -13.29 7.16
C ALA A 496 15.92 -14.81 6.96
N ASN A 497 15.02 -15.48 7.70
CA ASN A 497 14.64 -16.88 7.41
C ASN A 497 13.69 -17.02 6.21
N GLY A 498 13.64 -15.98 5.36
CA GLY A 498 12.68 -15.79 4.29
C GLY A 498 11.25 -15.70 4.79
N SER A 499 10.93 -14.89 5.82
CA SER A 499 9.55 -14.78 6.35
C SER A 499 8.91 -13.40 6.35
N VAL A 500 8.10 -13.06 5.34
CA VAL A 500 7.30 -11.82 5.43
C VAL A 500 6.25 -11.93 6.52
N LEU A 501 5.57 -10.82 6.72
CA LEU A 501 4.90 -10.54 7.93
C LEU A 501 3.86 -9.38 7.76
N VAL A 502 2.70 -9.34 8.44
CA VAL A 502 1.71 -8.21 8.55
C VAL A 502 1.07 -7.85 9.95
N ALA A 503 1.22 -6.64 10.54
CA ALA A 503 1.11 -6.31 12.06
C ALA A 503 -1.01 -4.64 13.44
N GLY A 504 -1.61 -4.72 14.68
CA GLY A 504 -2.95 -5.33 14.88
C GLY A 504 -4.25 -4.91 14.14
N GLY A 505 -4.41 -3.76 13.47
CA GLY A 505 -5.63 -3.42 12.70
C GLY A 505 -6.68 -2.33 13.09
N ASN A 506 -7.85 -2.29 12.41
CA ASN A 506 -8.89 -1.23 12.46
C ASN A 506 -10.27 -1.54 11.88
N ASN A 507 -10.86 -2.70 11.98
CA ASN A 507 -12.13 -3.13 11.37
C ASN A 507 -13.56 -3.00 12.07
N GLY A 508 -13.83 -2.04 12.98
CA GLY A 508 -14.73 -2.00 14.19
C GLY A 508 -14.37 -1.17 15.53
N ALA A 509 -13.53 -1.62 16.51
CA ALA A 509 -12.84 -0.93 17.69
C ALA A 509 -11.29 -1.24 18.07
N ASN A 510 -10.95 -1.68 19.33
CA ASN A 510 -9.55 -1.91 19.88
C ASN A 510 -9.31 -3.29 20.62
N LEU A 511 -8.11 -3.93 20.57
CA LEU A 511 -7.63 -5.02 21.52
C LEU A 511 -6.11 -5.43 21.48
N ASN A 512 -5.63 -6.56 20.89
CA ASN A 512 -4.27 -7.15 21.17
C ASN A 512 -3.39 -8.09 20.22
N SER A 513 -3.89 -8.77 19.15
CA SER A 513 -3.33 -9.72 18.08
C SER A 513 -1.88 -10.21 17.83
N ALA A 514 -1.72 -11.39 17.13
CA ALA A 514 -0.93 -11.75 15.88
C ALA A 514 -0.24 -13.16 15.50
N GLU A 515 0.52 -13.33 14.37
CA GLU A 515 0.71 -14.58 13.48
C GLU A 515 2.00 -15.03 12.53
N LEU A 516 2.21 -16.34 12.09
CA LEU A 516 3.30 -17.07 11.21
C LEU A 516 3.08 -17.90 9.81
N TYR A 517 3.69 -17.72 8.58
CA TYR A 517 3.67 -18.63 7.30
C TYR A 517 4.90 -19.62 7.14
N ASN A 518 4.85 -20.57 6.19
CA ASN A 518 6.01 -21.25 5.55
C ASN A 518 5.95 -21.45 3.97
N PRO A 519 6.86 -20.93 3.10
CA PRO A 519 6.60 -20.67 1.66
C PRO A 519 6.76 -21.87 0.77
N LEU A 520 7.40 -22.86 1.35
CA LEU A 520 7.58 -24.19 0.85
C LEU A 520 6.28 -24.98 1.06
N THR A 521 5.47 -24.62 2.07
CA THR A 521 4.29 -25.39 2.46
C THR A 521 2.96 -24.74 2.12
N GLY A 522 2.83 -23.41 2.16
CA GLY A 522 1.50 -22.81 2.07
C GLY A 522 0.61 -23.06 3.28
N THR A 523 1.18 -23.36 4.45
CA THR A 523 0.46 -23.58 5.78
C THR A 523 0.67 -21.88 8.27
N TRP A 524 -0.33 -21.52 9.13
CA TRP A 524 -0.47 -20.26 9.84
C TRP A 524 -0.47 -20.51 11.30
N THR A 525 0.37 -19.76 11.99
CA THR A 525 0.49 -19.89 13.44
C THR A 525 0.20 -18.57 14.10
N ILE A 526 -0.14 -18.62 15.38
CA ILE A 526 -0.65 -17.53 16.20
C ILE A 526 0.32 -17.39 17.39
N THR A 527 0.41 -16.23 18.04
CA THR A 527 1.01 -16.17 19.39
C THR A 527 0.42 -15.13 20.32
N GLY A 528 1.04 -14.99 21.50
CA GLY A 528 1.27 -13.76 22.30
C GLY A 528 0.15 -12.74 22.43
N ASN A 529 0.53 -11.46 22.65
CA ASN A 529 -0.21 -10.22 22.38
C ASN A 529 0.72 -8.99 22.56
N LEU A 530 0.32 -7.85 22.00
CA LEU A 530 0.81 -6.52 22.40
C LEU A 530 0.59 -6.24 23.88
N ASN A 531 1.38 -5.32 24.44
CA ASN A 531 1.06 -4.76 25.74
C ASN A 531 0.08 -3.59 25.65
N ALA A 532 0.23 -2.67 24.69
CA ALA A 532 -0.58 -1.44 24.69
C ALA A 532 -1.15 -1.01 23.31
N ALA A 533 -2.46 -0.77 23.29
CA ALA A 533 -3.30 -0.37 22.16
C ALA A 533 -2.79 0.90 21.44
N ARG A 534 -2.65 0.89 20.09
CA ARG A 534 -2.27 2.03 19.20
C ARG A 534 -2.54 1.78 17.69
N SER A 535 -2.58 2.84 16.86
CA SER A 535 -2.92 2.84 15.41
C SER A 535 -2.04 3.66 14.42
N LEU A 536 -1.81 3.14 13.21
CA LEU A 536 -1.12 3.62 11.99
C LEU A 536 0.35 3.98 12.14
N HIS A 537 1.20 2.99 12.16
CA HIS A 537 2.32 2.83 13.08
C HIS A 537 3.51 2.20 12.38
N THR A 538 4.59 1.83 13.03
CA THR A 538 5.74 1.35 12.30
C THR A 538 6.67 0.41 13.09
N ALA A 539 7.43 -0.44 12.40
CA ALA A 539 8.35 -1.42 12.94
C ALA A 539 9.76 -1.25 12.43
N THR A 540 10.75 -1.39 13.30
CA THR A 540 12.10 -1.56 12.78
C THR A 540 13.05 -2.51 13.43
N ILE A 541 13.86 -2.99 12.49
CA ILE A 541 14.65 -4.18 12.35
C ILE A 541 16.00 -4.13 13.05
N LEU A 542 16.00 -4.43 14.36
CA LEU A 542 17.22 -4.38 15.15
C LEU A 542 18.29 -5.31 14.52
N ALA A 543 19.57 -4.95 14.56
CA ALA A 543 20.62 -5.84 14.01
C ALA A 543 20.62 -7.25 14.66
N ASN A 544 20.09 -7.36 15.88
CA ASN A 544 19.98 -8.60 16.64
C ASN A 544 18.73 -9.46 16.31
N GLY A 545 17.97 -9.13 15.27
CA GLY A 545 16.76 -9.88 14.89
C GLY A 545 15.50 -9.52 15.67
N LEU A 546 15.62 -8.69 16.72
CA LEU A 546 14.48 -8.08 17.41
C LEU A 546 13.93 -6.90 16.60
N VAL A 547 12.72 -6.39 16.88
CA VAL A 547 12.16 -5.22 16.15
C VAL A 547 11.24 -4.34 17.05
N LEU A 548 11.03 -3.03 16.76
CA LEU A 548 10.59 -1.99 17.75
C LEU A 548 9.55 -0.88 17.27
N ILE A 549 8.61 -0.42 18.15
CA ILE A 549 7.16 0.08 17.94
C ILE A 549 6.38 1.39 18.55
N ALA A 550 6.83 2.61 18.85
CA ALA A 550 6.28 3.49 19.91
C ALA A 550 5.12 4.41 19.62
N GLY A 551 4.45 4.68 20.73
CA GLY A 551 3.54 5.80 20.80
C GLY A 551 2.33 5.51 19.93
N GLY A 552 1.44 6.47 19.81
CA GLY A 552 0.22 6.19 19.11
C GLY A 552 -0.88 7.16 19.25
N SER A 553 -1.96 6.86 18.56
CA SER A 553 -3.21 6.96 19.28
C SER A 553 -4.06 5.73 19.10
N ASN A 554 -4.82 5.46 20.14
CA ASN A 554 -5.83 4.42 20.22
C ASN A 554 -7.24 4.99 20.41
N GLY A 555 -7.37 6.30 20.23
CA GLY A 555 -8.34 7.14 20.93
C GLY A 555 -7.60 8.25 21.67
N THR A 556 -6.55 7.91 22.44
CA THR A 556 -5.65 8.88 23.10
C THR A 556 -4.22 8.77 22.57
N TYR A 557 -3.45 9.87 22.61
CA TYR A 557 -2.06 9.86 22.12
C TYR A 557 -1.08 9.20 23.10
N LEU A 558 -0.04 8.55 22.58
CA LEU A 558 0.81 7.63 23.34
C LEU A 558 2.30 7.87 23.09
N ASN A 559 3.08 7.42 24.07
CA ASN A 559 4.53 7.54 24.20
C ASN A 559 5.21 6.22 24.61
N SER A 560 4.53 5.07 24.60
CA SER A 560 5.11 3.86 25.21
C SER A 560 6.13 3.15 24.30
N ALA A 561 6.95 2.23 24.86
CA ALA A 561 7.96 1.39 24.19
C ALA A 561 7.93 -0.14 24.58
N GLU A 562 8.16 -1.10 23.66
CA GLU A 562 8.33 -2.57 23.87
C GLU A 562 9.19 -3.28 22.74
N LEU A 563 10.12 -4.19 23.02
CA LEU A 563 10.85 -5.04 22.04
C LEU A 563 10.22 -6.42 21.80
N TYR A 564 10.64 -7.06 20.71
CA TYR A 564 10.15 -8.39 20.34
C TYR A 564 11.19 -9.32 19.68
N SER A 565 11.15 -10.65 19.92
CA SER A 565 12.12 -11.65 19.42
C SER A 565 11.59 -12.75 18.49
N SER A 566 12.04 -12.77 17.23
CA SER A 566 11.65 -13.75 16.18
C SER A 566 12.14 -15.19 16.38
N LEU A 567 12.54 -15.51 17.61
CA LEU A 567 12.91 -16.84 18.06
C LEU A 567 11.93 -17.41 19.10
N THR A 568 11.09 -16.57 19.75
CA THR A 568 10.44 -16.97 21.02
C THR A 568 8.91 -16.90 21.05
N GLY A 569 8.28 -15.81 20.59
CA GLY A 569 6.88 -15.51 20.94
C GLY A 569 6.66 -14.26 21.78
N THR A 570 7.71 -13.64 22.32
CA THR A 570 7.57 -12.74 23.47
C THR A 570 7.72 -11.25 23.19
N TRP A 571 6.76 -10.48 23.71
CA TRP A 571 6.53 -9.06 23.49
C TRP A 571 6.80 -8.31 24.80
N THR A 572 7.80 -7.43 24.81
CA THR A 572 8.50 -7.05 26.05
C THR A 572 8.63 -5.54 26.21
N THR A 573 7.92 -4.92 27.15
CA THR A 573 8.00 -3.47 27.42
C THR A 573 9.45 -2.98 27.61
N THR A 574 9.71 -1.75 27.19
CA THR A 574 11.02 -1.10 27.22
C THR A 574 10.85 0.42 27.40
N GLY A 575 11.92 1.19 27.26
CA GLY A 575 11.99 2.61 27.63
C GLY A 575 11.02 3.53 26.87
N ASN A 576 9.90 3.83 27.52
CA ASN A 576 8.92 4.85 27.11
C ASN A 576 9.57 6.22 26.85
N LEU A 577 8.77 7.09 26.25
CA LEU A 577 9.19 8.37 25.72
C LEU A 577 8.64 9.54 26.51
N ASN A 578 9.33 10.66 26.40
CA ASN A 578 9.11 11.87 27.16
C ASN A 578 7.85 12.61 26.67
N ALA A 579 7.50 12.49 25.38
CA ALA A 579 6.25 13.03 24.85
C ALA A 579 5.43 12.00 24.05
N ALA A 580 4.11 12.04 24.27
CA ALA A 580 3.09 11.37 23.47
C ALA A 580 2.70 12.25 22.28
N ARG A 581 2.77 11.71 21.07
CA ARG A 581 2.75 12.47 19.80
C ARG A 581 1.89 11.75 18.75
N PHE A 582 1.74 12.21 17.47
CA PHE A 582 1.24 11.34 16.39
C PHE A 582 1.66 11.57 14.91
N ILE A 583 2.54 10.76 14.22
CA ILE A 583 3.24 10.57 12.85
C ILE A 583 4.67 11.22 12.33
N HIS A 584 6.04 11.23 12.65
CA HIS A 584 7.38 10.86 13.43
C HIS A 584 8.22 9.89 12.72
N THR A 585 9.42 10.31 12.27
CA THR A 585 10.35 9.38 11.62
C THR A 585 11.87 9.36 11.86
N ALA A 586 12.31 8.30 12.55
CA ALA A 586 13.53 7.70 13.07
C ALA A 586 14.57 7.09 12.14
N SER A 587 15.63 7.72 11.68
CA SER A 587 16.58 7.10 10.77
C SER A 587 17.62 6.12 11.40
N THR A 588 18.01 4.97 10.78
CA THR A 588 19.10 3.99 11.20
C THR A 588 20.51 4.50 11.51
N LEU A 589 20.66 5.45 12.47
CA LEU A 589 21.97 5.85 13.02
C LEU A 589 22.90 4.64 13.09
N ALA A 590 24.01 4.70 12.34
CA ALA A 590 24.81 3.51 12.04
C ALA A 590 25.49 2.89 13.28
N ASN A 591 25.44 3.58 14.42
CA ASN A 591 25.87 3.09 15.74
C ASN A 591 24.85 2.15 16.41
N GLY A 592 23.68 1.94 15.82
CA GLY A 592 22.64 1.09 16.35
C GLY A 592 21.59 1.77 17.23
N PHE A 593 21.81 3.01 17.66
CA PHE A 593 20.81 3.82 18.38
C PHE A 593 19.79 4.38 17.42
N VAL A 594 18.79 5.12 17.90
CA VAL A 594 18.03 6.10 17.10
C VAL A 594 17.66 7.31 17.91
N LEU A 595 17.37 8.45 17.23
CA LEU A 595 16.94 9.76 17.74
C LEU A 595 15.49 10.11 17.36
N VAL A 596 14.52 10.23 18.27
CA VAL A 596 13.17 10.79 18.02
C VAL A 596 13.25 12.20 17.51
N ALA A 597 12.28 12.62 16.72
CA ALA A 597 11.93 14.02 16.58
C ALA A 597 10.45 14.25 16.84
N GLY A 598 10.12 15.54 17.00
CA GLY A 598 8.89 16.25 17.38
C GLY A 598 7.50 15.58 17.32
N GLY A 599 6.45 16.38 17.10
CA GLY A 599 5.11 15.86 16.90
C GLY A 599 3.94 16.77 17.13
N THR A 600 2.79 16.16 17.40
CA THR A 600 1.61 16.78 17.97
C THR A 600 0.95 15.84 18.96
N SER A 601 0.51 16.37 20.11
CA SER A 601 -0.41 15.67 21.02
C SER A 601 -1.87 16.02 20.72
N GLY A 602 -2.17 16.39 19.47
CA GLY A 602 -3.44 16.96 19.06
C GLY A 602 -3.65 18.42 19.47
N THR A 603 -4.78 18.97 19.00
CA THR A 603 -5.32 20.29 19.40
C THR A 603 -4.27 21.40 19.51
N GLY A 604 -3.49 21.62 18.45
CA GLY A 604 -2.60 22.77 18.32
C GLY A 604 -1.30 22.71 19.14
N VAL A 605 -1.06 21.64 19.91
CA VAL A 605 0.22 21.42 20.59
C VAL A 605 1.11 20.60 19.67
N TYR A 606 2.28 21.16 19.33
CA TYR A 606 3.29 20.54 18.51
C TYR A 606 4.58 20.37 19.33
N PHE A 607 5.39 19.36 19.04
CA PHE A 607 6.66 19.11 19.69
C PHE A 607 7.81 19.37 18.73
N ASN A 608 8.88 19.94 19.28
CA ASN A 608 10.21 20.03 18.68
C ASN A 608 11.21 19.05 19.31
N SER A 609 10.84 18.39 20.41
CA SER A 609 11.76 17.60 21.22
C SER A 609 12.24 16.33 20.51
N THR A 610 13.52 16.01 20.70
CA THR A 610 14.16 14.79 20.18
C THR A 610 14.55 13.84 21.30
N GLU A 611 14.61 12.53 21.05
CA GLU A 611 14.81 11.51 22.11
C GLU A 611 15.55 10.25 21.60
N LEU A 612 16.80 9.98 22.01
CA LEU A 612 17.53 8.78 21.58
C LEU A 612 17.07 7.51 22.35
N TYR A 613 16.63 6.43 21.70
CA TYR A 613 16.58 5.09 22.33
C TYR A 613 17.82 4.28 21.97
N ASN A 614 18.29 3.54 22.97
CA ASN A 614 19.41 2.64 22.88
C ASN A 614 18.91 1.19 23.00
N PRO A 615 19.14 0.32 22.00
CA PRO A 615 18.65 -1.06 22.01
C PRO A 615 19.41 -1.94 23.00
N SER A 616 20.60 -1.52 23.45
CA SER A 616 21.43 -2.27 24.40
C SER A 616 21.03 -2.05 25.87
N THR A 617 20.43 -0.90 26.19
CA THR A 617 19.94 -0.58 27.55
C THR A 617 18.42 -0.57 27.66
N GLY A 618 17.70 -0.52 26.54
CA GLY A 618 16.26 -0.43 26.54
C GLY A 618 15.72 0.90 27.09
N THR A 619 16.49 1.99 26.97
CA THR A 619 16.14 3.31 27.53
C THR A 619 16.02 4.35 26.42
N CYS A 620 15.00 5.21 26.49
CA CYS A 620 14.96 6.44 25.71
C CYS A 620 15.40 7.66 26.56
N ILE A 621 16.20 8.55 25.97
CA ILE A 621 16.83 9.71 26.61
C ILE A 621 16.62 10.95 25.73
N THR A 622 16.25 12.09 26.31
CA THR A 622 16.10 13.34 25.55
C THR A 622 17.41 13.79 24.92
N THR A 623 17.30 14.48 23.79
CA THR A 623 18.43 15.08 23.05
C THR A 623 18.05 16.50 22.60
N GLY A 624 18.94 17.21 21.90
CA GLY A 624 18.72 18.61 21.51
C GLY A 624 17.42 18.79 20.73
N SER A 625 16.62 19.77 21.11
CA SER A 625 15.30 19.99 20.51
C SER A 625 15.41 20.84 19.25
N MET A 626 14.59 20.52 18.26
CA MET A 626 14.47 21.25 17.01
C MET A 626 14.07 22.71 17.29
N ASN A 627 14.44 23.64 16.43
CA ASN A 627 14.10 25.05 16.56
C ASN A 627 12.60 25.28 16.34
N PHE A 628 11.97 24.46 15.48
CA PHE A 628 10.52 24.53 15.24
C PHE A 628 9.82 23.23 15.63
N ALA A 629 8.66 23.38 16.27
CA ALA A 629 7.81 22.28 16.74
C ALA A 629 6.79 21.92 15.66
N ARG A 630 6.83 20.68 15.18
CA ARG A 630 6.51 20.45 13.76
C ARG A 630 5.63 19.26 13.47
N ASP A 631 4.94 19.41 12.34
CA ASP A 631 3.62 18.84 12.04
C ASP A 631 3.48 18.37 10.55
N SER A 632 4.17 17.33 10.10
CA SER A 632 3.93 16.40 8.95
C SER A 632 5.11 16.28 8.03
N HIS A 633 6.20 16.09 8.74
CA HIS A 633 7.57 16.21 8.34
C HIS A 633 8.41 15.06 8.88
N THR A 634 9.54 14.89 8.22
CA THR A 634 9.69 13.72 7.35
C THR A 634 11.22 13.69 7.00
N ALA A 635 11.92 12.54 7.05
CA ALA A 635 13.20 12.22 7.68
C ALA A 635 14.30 11.51 6.91
N SER A 636 15.53 11.58 7.40
CA SER A 636 16.68 10.82 6.86
C SER A 636 17.94 10.87 7.73
N ILE A 637 18.88 9.99 7.42
CA ILE A 637 20.26 10.09 7.88
C ILE A 637 21.18 9.75 6.76
N LEU A 638 22.38 10.25 6.97
CA LEU A 638 23.40 10.30 5.99
C LEU A 638 24.37 9.15 6.08
N ALA A 639 25.10 8.95 4.99
CA ALA A 639 26.41 8.34 5.03
C ALA A 639 27.31 8.95 6.14
N ASN A 640 27.06 10.20 6.57
CA ASN A 640 27.74 10.86 7.69
C ASN A 640 27.05 10.72 9.08
N GLY A 641 25.96 9.96 9.19
CA GLY A 641 25.28 9.68 10.46
C GLY A 641 24.33 10.76 11.00
N LYS A 642 24.36 11.99 10.47
CA LYS A 642 23.48 13.08 10.94
C LYS A 642 22.05 13.00 10.43
N VAL A 643 21.16 13.61 11.21
CA VAL A 643 19.72 13.75 11.03
C VAL A 643 19.43 15.21 10.68
N LEU A 644 19.07 15.57 9.44
CA LEU A 644 18.40 16.89 9.25
C LEU A 644 17.02 16.85 9.96
N VAL A 645 16.15 17.85 9.82
CA VAL A 645 14.83 17.95 10.45
C VAL A 645 13.91 18.70 9.51
N ALA A 646 12.82 18.12 8.99
CA ALA A 646 12.09 18.72 7.86
C ALA A 646 10.83 19.48 8.24
N GLY A 647 10.18 20.14 7.27
CA GLY A 647 9.09 21.11 7.33
C GLY A 647 7.81 20.72 8.07
N GLY A 648 6.71 20.52 7.32
CA GLY A 648 5.41 20.11 7.83
C GLY A 648 4.50 21.30 8.15
N TYR A 649 3.90 21.29 9.33
CA TYR A 649 2.99 22.28 9.90
C TYR A 649 3.40 22.54 11.36
N GLY A 650 2.76 23.44 12.08
CA GLY A 650 3.18 23.78 13.43
C GLY A 650 2.77 25.20 13.81
N ASN A 651 2.35 25.37 15.07
CA ASN A 651 1.76 26.60 15.60
C ASN A 651 0.67 27.21 14.68
N GLY A 652 -0.12 26.34 14.03
CA GLY A 652 -1.21 26.72 13.12
C GLY A 652 -0.79 27.04 11.68
N SER A 653 0.49 26.88 11.32
CA SER A 653 1.04 27.27 10.01
C SER A 653 1.92 26.18 9.38
N TYR A 654 2.05 26.16 8.06
CA TYR A 654 2.96 25.25 7.36
C TYR A 654 4.42 25.66 7.61
N LEU A 655 5.28 24.73 8.03
CA LEU A 655 6.67 25.03 8.38
C LEU A 655 7.61 24.80 7.20
N THR A 656 8.23 25.88 6.74
CA THR A 656 9.17 25.90 5.61
C THR A 656 10.63 25.61 6.01
N SER A 657 10.93 25.50 7.31
CA SER A 657 12.28 25.33 7.84
C SER A 657 12.77 23.87 7.83
N ALA A 658 14.07 23.69 7.60
CA ALA A 658 14.79 22.43 7.72
C ALA A 658 16.07 22.59 8.57
N GLU A 659 16.48 21.62 9.41
CA GLU A 659 17.48 21.84 10.47
C GLU A 659 18.44 20.66 10.73
N LEU A 660 19.74 20.83 11.04
CA LEU A 660 20.69 19.70 11.14
C LEU A 660 21.07 19.30 12.58
N TYR A 661 20.82 18.03 12.91
CA TYR A 661 21.11 17.32 14.16
C TYR A 661 22.19 16.25 13.99
#